data_AF-A0A3A0C799-F1
#
_entry.id   AF-A0A3A0C799-F1
#
_cell.length_a   1.000
_cell.length_b   1.000
_cell.length_c   1.000
_cell.angle_alpha   90.00
_cell.angle_beta   90.00
_cell.angle_gamma   90.00
#
_symmetry.space_group_name_H-M   'P 1'
#
loop_
_entity.id
_entity.type
_entity.pdbx_description
1 polymer ?
#
loop_
_entity_poly.entity_id
_entity_poly.type
_entity_poly.pdbx_seq_one_letter_code
_entity_poly.pdbx_strand_id
1 'polypeptide(L)'
;MRTLISLSLLAVAFCMAACAPSVAPAPAPKTTAEAVGREHAEGMVVQANGNDAEAARAAAKAEKVEALKKLLERLGKAESLKDAFSISEEIEDLGKDVKAELEAGVAALPPVPRIAGLRALYSATGYDEAVKGLLALVVADGANETRVAAAEVLGTLASERHAALLREAVNKQVFEPEVRVQLALALWNSARDIEAKKVLRSMLTSDNESFRIAAALALGETQDFTDAKPTLEILAGEPTVRGRVARRMLEWEKEIKRLEAILQGNTPGTPKVEKIDTRLLDSVQSMIQERYIYPDAVSGRKLIYAAAAGMLDGFDPYTCLLEDQQLRDAAEIQRFAVPSLGLTLGKVRIRPTRKERVTVVLSVTPGGPAERAGIRPLDRVFRVLRDVTLERVLELRANDRNLPDEDKALQALPLDEALSRFRGALGQSCAVQFRREKWLLPRWVHLTHEAQNIEPVLAETLPGGLGMIHVHELSAKAPDAVAQALAEFRKAGAKGLMLDLRGISGGSVEAAVAVAGQFLKKGTLVTTRLGRSETLAPKAEFKTAHDAPELALPLIVITDSGTADAAEILAGALKEQGRAKTVGKKTFGRALMQELIPLSAQELEADERRAGLLLTVARYYSPVSQLAYFDRGVEPDILLAERDFEGWIYDELDVARRGNAWSAYMDKLLALPAEQLAELAQSDNRKPERYAGIEALHQELKLHCDLETLRFALREELRARLRAAGKLANLTDLQEDAVFTGALRELAKAAGIDLAKIPDYAVLR
;
A
#
# COMPACT_ATOMS: atom_id res chain seq x y z
N MET A 1 -5.27 11.30 -38.77
CA MET A 1 -3.92 11.15 -38.18
C MET A 1 -3.78 11.92 -36.85
N ARG A 2 -4.78 11.81 -35.96
CA ARG A 2 -4.77 12.35 -34.59
C ARG A 2 -5.57 11.36 -33.73
N THR A 3 -4.91 10.32 -33.26
CA THR A 3 -5.36 9.36 -32.23
C THR A 3 -4.30 8.26 -32.14
N LEU A 4 -3.21 8.57 -31.45
CA LEU A 4 -2.22 7.64 -30.90
C LEU A 4 -1.45 8.49 -29.89
N ILE A 5 -1.76 8.31 -28.61
CA ILE A 5 -1.03 8.69 -27.37
C ILE A 5 -2.10 8.74 -26.25
N SER A 6 -2.47 7.57 -25.78
CA SER A 6 -2.59 7.25 -24.35
C SER A 6 -1.44 6.26 -24.13
N LEU A 7 -0.36 6.49 -23.38
CA LEU A 7 -0.28 7.09 -22.03
C LEU A 7 -1.23 6.42 -21.04
N SER A 8 -1.69 5.21 -21.39
CA SER A 8 -2.35 4.28 -20.49
C SER A 8 -1.37 3.94 -19.39
N LEU A 9 -1.58 4.63 -18.25
CA LEU A 9 -1.21 4.13 -16.93
C LEU A 9 0.31 4.24 -16.68
N LEU A 10 0.75 4.66 -15.49
CA LEU A 10 0.80 3.67 -14.42
C LEU A 10 1.24 2.33 -15.02
N ALA A 11 2.52 2.21 -15.37
CA ALA A 11 3.21 0.93 -15.41
C ALA A 11 3.10 0.31 -14.00
N VAL A 12 1.89 -0.14 -13.66
CA VAL A 12 1.50 -0.78 -12.41
C VAL A 12 2.47 -1.93 -12.25
N ALA A 13 3.32 -1.88 -11.24
CA ALA A 13 3.95 -3.04 -10.61
C ALA A 13 4.87 -3.96 -11.46
N PHE A 14 5.06 -3.72 -12.75
CA PHE A 14 5.51 -4.78 -13.66
C PHE A 14 7.01 -4.81 -13.94
N CYS A 15 7.76 -5.33 -12.97
CA CYS A 15 8.89 -6.23 -13.21
C CYS A 15 9.33 -6.87 -11.87
N MET A 16 8.52 -7.81 -11.34
CA MET A 16 8.90 -8.70 -10.24
C MET A 16 10.33 -9.26 -10.34
N ALA A 17 11.17 -8.91 -9.35
CA ALA A 17 12.20 -9.74 -8.73
C ALA A 17 12.99 -10.72 -9.63
N ALA A 18 14.29 -10.46 -9.83
CA ALA A 18 15.24 -11.42 -10.38
C ALA A 18 15.45 -12.59 -9.40
N CYS A 19 15.36 -13.83 -9.91
CA CYS A 19 15.38 -15.10 -9.17
C CYS A 19 16.70 -15.47 -8.48
N ALA A 20 16.58 -16.23 -7.39
CA ALA A 20 17.60 -17.09 -6.79
C ALA A 20 17.79 -18.41 -7.61
N PRO A 21 18.94 -19.11 -7.50
CA PRO A 21 19.31 -20.21 -8.39
C PRO A 21 18.62 -21.55 -8.09
N SER A 22 18.42 -22.32 -9.16
CA SER A 22 17.75 -23.63 -9.23
C SER A 22 18.47 -24.73 -8.42
N VAL A 23 17.73 -25.45 -7.58
CA VAL A 23 18.09 -26.80 -7.10
C VAL A 23 16.94 -27.74 -7.44
N ALA A 24 17.25 -28.82 -8.15
CA ALA A 24 16.29 -29.79 -8.68
C ALA A 24 15.54 -30.55 -7.56
N PRO A 25 14.23 -30.86 -7.72
CA PRO A 25 13.52 -31.74 -6.80
C PRO A 25 13.74 -33.23 -7.14
N ALA A 26 14.04 -34.02 -6.13
CA ALA A 26 14.08 -35.49 -6.19
C ALA A 26 12.64 -36.08 -6.23
N PRO A 27 12.44 -37.28 -6.82
CA PRO A 27 11.11 -37.82 -7.07
C PRO A 27 10.47 -38.45 -5.80
N ALA A 28 9.17 -38.25 -5.64
CA ALA A 28 8.36 -38.87 -4.58
C ALA A 28 8.09 -40.36 -4.86
N PRO A 29 8.07 -41.24 -3.83
CA PRO A 29 7.71 -42.64 -4.00
C PRO A 29 6.20 -42.84 -4.06
N LYS A 30 5.79 -43.76 -4.94
CA LYS A 30 4.43 -44.31 -5.09
C LYS A 30 4.07 -45.18 -3.90
N THR A 31 2.84 -45.07 -3.39
CA THR A 31 2.14 -46.19 -2.74
C THR A 31 0.65 -46.18 -3.07
N THR A 32 0.16 -47.39 -3.32
CA THR A 32 -1.19 -47.83 -3.71
C THR A 32 -1.94 -48.42 -2.52
N ALA A 33 -3.26 -48.57 -2.69
CA ALA A 33 -4.18 -49.46 -1.96
C ALA A 33 -4.59 -48.98 -0.54
N GLU A 34 -5.79 -49.20 0.00
CA GLU A 34 -6.96 -50.00 -0.38
C GLU A 34 -8.15 -49.60 0.52
N ALA A 35 -9.35 -49.95 0.10
CA ALA A 35 -10.61 -49.73 0.82
C ALA A 35 -10.79 -50.68 2.01
N VAL A 36 -11.32 -50.18 3.13
CA VAL A 36 -12.02 -50.99 4.15
C VAL A 36 -13.17 -50.15 4.72
N GLY A 37 -14.38 -50.71 4.69
CA GLY A 37 -15.58 -50.15 5.32
C GLY A 37 -15.95 -50.81 6.64
N ARG A 38 -17.09 -50.34 7.19
CA ARG A 38 -17.81 -50.65 8.45
C ARG A 38 -17.47 -49.73 9.63
N GLU A 39 -18.38 -49.34 10.52
CA GLU A 39 -19.86 -49.35 10.65
C GLU A 39 -20.18 -48.45 11.87
N HIS A 40 -21.31 -47.75 11.81
CA HIS A 40 -22.15 -47.20 12.90
C HIS A 40 -21.56 -46.48 14.14
N ALA A 41 -21.93 -45.21 14.27
CA ALA A 41 -22.53 -44.68 15.51
C ALA A 41 -23.53 -43.56 15.15
N GLU A 42 -24.81 -43.82 15.41
CA GLU A 42 -25.92 -42.87 15.22
C GLU A 42 -25.89 -41.78 16.29
N GLY A 43 -26.01 -40.52 15.84
CA GLY A 43 -26.36 -39.37 16.65
C GLY A 43 -27.12 -38.38 15.75
N MET A 44 -28.37 -38.09 16.11
CA MET A 44 -29.36 -37.32 15.34
C MET A 44 -28.79 -36.17 14.50
N VAL A 45 -28.87 -36.34 13.17
CA VAL A 45 -28.78 -35.25 12.20
C VAL A 45 -30.12 -35.19 11.48
N VAL A 46 -30.77 -34.03 11.50
CA VAL A 46 -31.87 -33.72 10.58
C VAL A 46 -31.30 -33.81 9.16
N GLN A 47 -31.64 -34.88 8.45
CA GLN A 47 -31.32 -35.03 7.03
C GLN A 47 -32.09 -33.97 6.25
N ALA A 48 -31.42 -32.90 5.83
CA ALA A 48 -31.82 -32.21 4.62
C ALA A 48 -31.56 -33.19 3.47
N ASN A 49 -32.61 -33.55 2.72
CA ASN A 49 -32.51 -34.46 1.59
C ASN A 49 -31.44 -33.97 0.61
N GLY A 50 -30.54 -34.86 0.17
CA GLY A 50 -29.50 -34.53 -0.81
C GLY A 50 -30.05 -33.90 -2.11
N ASN A 51 -31.30 -34.23 -2.46
CA ASN A 51 -32.01 -33.66 -3.60
C ASN A 51 -32.30 -32.15 -3.45
N ASP A 52 -32.56 -31.64 -2.24
CA ASP A 52 -32.92 -30.23 -2.04
C ASP A 52 -31.68 -29.33 -2.08
N ALA A 53 -30.53 -29.83 -1.58
CA ALA A 53 -29.25 -29.12 -1.65
C ALA A 53 -28.68 -29.11 -3.08
N GLU A 54 -28.89 -30.18 -3.83
CA GLU A 54 -28.49 -30.27 -5.25
C GLU A 54 -29.38 -29.38 -6.13
N ALA A 55 -30.69 -29.34 -5.85
CA ALA A 55 -31.64 -28.43 -6.50
C ALA A 55 -31.31 -26.95 -6.19
N ALA A 56 -30.97 -26.61 -4.94
CA ALA A 56 -30.57 -25.25 -4.58
C ALA A 56 -29.25 -24.82 -5.25
N ARG A 57 -28.26 -25.72 -5.35
CA ARG A 57 -27.02 -25.46 -6.10
C ARG A 57 -27.27 -25.30 -7.60
N ALA A 58 -28.16 -26.10 -8.17
CA ALA A 58 -28.54 -25.98 -9.57
C ALA A 58 -29.26 -24.66 -9.85
N ALA A 59 -30.15 -24.22 -8.95
CA ALA A 59 -30.84 -22.93 -9.05
C ALA A 59 -29.88 -21.74 -8.93
N ALA A 60 -28.97 -21.75 -7.94
CA ALA A 60 -27.97 -20.70 -7.78
C ALA A 60 -27.00 -20.64 -8.97
N LYS A 61 -26.60 -21.80 -9.52
CA LYS A 61 -25.81 -21.84 -10.75
C LYS A 61 -26.59 -21.26 -11.93
N ALA A 62 -27.87 -21.61 -12.08
CA ALA A 62 -28.70 -21.10 -13.17
C ALA A 62 -28.84 -19.57 -13.13
N GLU A 63 -28.98 -18.98 -11.94
CA GLU A 63 -29.02 -17.53 -11.75
C GLU A 63 -27.71 -16.86 -12.16
N LYS A 64 -26.56 -17.42 -11.72
CA LYS A 64 -25.23 -16.92 -12.14
C LYS A 64 -25.01 -17.05 -13.64
N VAL A 65 -25.45 -18.14 -14.26
CA VAL A 65 -25.37 -18.34 -15.72
C VAL A 65 -26.22 -17.30 -16.45
N GLU A 66 -27.39 -16.95 -15.93
CA GLU A 66 -28.24 -15.93 -16.53
C GLU A 66 -27.65 -14.51 -16.37
N ALA A 67 -27.06 -14.22 -15.20
CA ALA A 67 -26.30 -12.99 -14.99
C ALA A 67 -25.10 -12.91 -15.96
N LEU A 68 -24.35 -14.01 -16.12
CA LEU A 68 -23.24 -14.10 -17.05
C LEU A 68 -23.66 -13.78 -18.49
N LYS A 69 -24.79 -14.32 -18.97
CA LYS A 69 -25.29 -14.02 -20.33
C LYS A 69 -25.51 -12.53 -20.55
N LYS A 70 -26.12 -11.84 -19.58
CA LYS A 70 -26.36 -10.39 -19.64
C LYS A 70 -25.05 -9.61 -19.65
N LEU A 71 -24.08 -10.01 -18.83
CA LEU A 71 -22.75 -9.40 -18.80
C LEU A 71 -21.98 -9.62 -20.09
N LEU A 72 -22.02 -10.83 -20.67
CA LEU A 72 -21.40 -11.13 -21.96
C LEU A 72 -22.03 -10.33 -23.11
N GLU A 73 -23.34 -10.13 -23.10
CA GLU A 73 -24.01 -9.28 -24.08
C GLU A 73 -23.60 -7.81 -23.96
N ARG A 74 -23.50 -7.29 -22.72
CA ARG A 74 -22.96 -5.94 -22.45
C ARG A 74 -21.51 -5.83 -22.89
N LEU A 75 -20.70 -6.82 -22.56
CA LEU A 75 -19.28 -6.88 -22.91
C LEU A 75 -19.09 -6.88 -24.43
N GLY A 76 -19.89 -7.66 -25.17
CA GLY A 76 -19.85 -7.71 -26.63
C GLY A 76 -20.17 -6.40 -27.33
N LYS A 77 -20.86 -5.47 -26.64
CA LYS A 77 -21.17 -4.10 -27.13
C LYS A 77 -20.12 -3.05 -26.71
N ALA A 78 -19.11 -3.43 -25.94
CA ALA A 78 -18.09 -2.48 -25.48
C ALA A 78 -17.20 -2.01 -26.65
N GLU A 79 -17.17 -0.70 -26.87
CA GLU A 79 -16.38 -0.07 -27.93
C GLU A 79 -14.95 0.28 -27.48
N SER A 80 -14.68 0.29 -26.17
CA SER A 80 -13.39 0.62 -25.59
C SER A 80 -12.88 -0.45 -24.61
N LEU A 81 -11.56 -0.59 -24.50
CA LEU A 81 -10.92 -1.49 -23.52
C LEU A 81 -11.26 -1.11 -22.07
N LYS A 82 -11.42 0.19 -21.79
CA LYS A 82 -11.75 0.68 -20.45
C LYS A 82 -13.14 0.18 -20.01
N ASP A 83 -14.13 0.30 -20.90
CA ASP A 83 -15.49 -0.15 -20.61
C ASP A 83 -15.55 -1.68 -20.54
N ALA A 84 -14.82 -2.35 -21.44
CA ALA A 84 -14.72 -3.80 -21.44
C ALA A 84 -14.09 -4.34 -20.14
N PHE A 85 -13.06 -3.69 -19.60
CA PHE A 85 -12.43 -4.09 -18.34
C PHE A 85 -13.30 -3.85 -17.11
N SER A 86 -14.12 -2.79 -17.10
CA SER A 86 -15.09 -2.59 -16.01
C SER A 86 -16.12 -3.73 -15.98
N ILE A 87 -16.58 -4.20 -17.14
CA ILE A 87 -17.54 -5.31 -17.23
C ILE A 87 -16.85 -6.65 -16.90
N SER A 88 -15.57 -6.82 -17.26
CA SER A 88 -14.76 -7.97 -16.86
C SER A 88 -14.74 -8.16 -15.34
N GLU A 89 -14.59 -7.08 -14.58
CA GLU A 89 -14.57 -7.14 -13.11
C GLU A 89 -15.91 -7.64 -12.55
N GLU A 90 -17.05 -7.20 -13.12
CA GLU A 90 -18.37 -7.75 -12.78
C GLU A 90 -18.51 -9.25 -13.10
N ILE A 91 -17.86 -9.73 -14.17
CA ILE A 91 -17.87 -11.16 -14.56
C ILE A 91 -17.02 -11.99 -13.59
N GLU A 92 -15.89 -11.44 -13.12
CA GLU A 92 -15.00 -12.11 -12.16
C GLU A 92 -15.71 -12.43 -10.84
N ASP A 93 -16.65 -11.57 -10.42
CA ASP A 93 -17.46 -11.75 -9.21
C ASP A 93 -18.42 -12.94 -9.26
N LEU A 94 -18.75 -13.46 -10.45
CA LEU A 94 -19.63 -14.64 -10.59
C LEU A 94 -18.95 -15.94 -10.13
N GLY A 95 -17.62 -15.96 -10.07
CA GLY A 95 -16.82 -17.09 -9.62
C GLY A 95 -16.78 -18.27 -10.60
N LYS A 96 -16.35 -19.44 -10.11
CA LYS A 96 -15.99 -20.59 -10.97
C LYS A 96 -17.18 -21.42 -11.49
N ASP A 97 -18.37 -21.20 -10.95
CA ASP A 97 -19.56 -22.01 -11.25
C ASP A 97 -20.04 -21.87 -12.70
N VAL A 98 -19.70 -20.74 -13.33
CA VAL A 98 -20.09 -20.38 -14.71
C VAL A 98 -18.97 -20.64 -15.72
N LYS A 99 -17.96 -21.43 -15.36
CA LYS A 99 -16.75 -21.67 -16.16
C LYS A 99 -17.06 -22.05 -17.62
N ALA A 100 -17.86 -23.09 -17.84
CA ALA A 100 -18.07 -23.64 -19.18
C ALA A 100 -18.82 -22.64 -20.07
N GLU A 101 -19.78 -21.93 -19.47
CA GLU A 101 -20.58 -20.91 -20.11
C GLU A 101 -19.73 -19.65 -20.42
N LEU A 102 -18.80 -19.29 -19.53
CA LEU A 102 -17.86 -18.19 -19.74
C LEU A 102 -16.87 -18.51 -20.85
N GLU A 103 -16.29 -19.71 -20.87
CA GLU A 103 -15.39 -20.16 -21.95
C GLU A 103 -16.08 -20.07 -23.33
N ALA A 104 -17.31 -20.58 -23.43
CA ALA A 104 -18.09 -20.53 -24.66
C ALA A 104 -18.46 -19.10 -25.05
N GLY A 105 -18.86 -18.28 -24.07
CA GLY A 105 -19.25 -16.88 -24.28
C GLY A 105 -18.08 -16.01 -24.76
N VAL A 106 -16.93 -16.13 -24.11
CA VAL A 106 -15.72 -15.36 -24.44
C VAL A 106 -15.20 -15.73 -25.82
N ALA A 107 -15.29 -16.99 -26.23
CA ALA A 107 -14.87 -17.43 -27.56
C ALA A 107 -15.66 -16.75 -28.70
N ALA A 108 -16.92 -16.39 -28.45
CA ALA A 108 -17.81 -15.73 -29.41
C ALA A 108 -17.68 -14.20 -29.45
N LEU A 109 -16.91 -13.59 -28.53
CA LEU A 109 -16.76 -12.14 -28.46
C LEU A 109 -15.87 -11.59 -29.58
N PRO A 110 -16.14 -10.36 -30.05
CA PRO A 110 -15.23 -9.65 -30.95
C PRO A 110 -13.91 -9.30 -30.25
N PRO A 111 -12.82 -9.01 -30.99
CA PRO A 111 -11.46 -9.02 -30.45
C PRO A 111 -11.22 -8.13 -29.21
N VAL A 112 -11.73 -6.90 -29.17
CA VAL A 112 -11.54 -5.98 -28.03
C VAL A 112 -12.29 -6.45 -26.77
N PRO A 113 -13.61 -6.71 -26.81
CA PRO A 113 -14.33 -7.37 -25.72
C PRO A 113 -13.74 -8.72 -25.30
N ARG A 114 -13.19 -9.48 -26.24
CA ARG A 114 -12.59 -10.79 -25.98
C ARG A 114 -11.33 -10.71 -25.13
N ILE A 115 -10.52 -9.65 -25.25
CA ILE A 115 -9.35 -9.44 -24.35
C ILE A 115 -9.80 -9.35 -22.89
N ALA A 116 -10.84 -8.55 -22.63
CA ALA A 116 -11.40 -8.40 -21.29
C ALA A 116 -12.09 -9.68 -20.80
N GLY A 117 -12.83 -10.36 -21.68
CA GLY A 117 -13.41 -11.67 -21.36
C GLY A 117 -12.36 -12.73 -21.01
N LEU A 118 -11.21 -12.74 -21.68
CA LEU A 118 -10.09 -13.64 -21.36
C LEU A 118 -9.40 -13.27 -20.04
N ARG A 119 -9.35 -11.98 -19.67
CA ARG A 119 -8.93 -11.54 -18.33
C ARG A 119 -9.89 -12.07 -17.26
N ALA A 120 -11.20 -11.94 -17.44
CA ALA A 120 -12.18 -12.51 -16.51
C ALA A 120 -12.06 -14.04 -16.40
N LEU A 121 -11.85 -14.69 -17.54
CA LEU A 121 -11.68 -16.14 -17.63
C LEU A 121 -10.48 -16.62 -16.80
N TYR A 122 -9.37 -15.88 -16.80
CA TYR A 122 -8.19 -16.18 -15.99
C TYR A 122 -8.52 -16.32 -14.49
N SER A 123 -9.37 -15.45 -13.95
CA SER A 123 -9.83 -15.48 -12.56
C SER A 123 -10.73 -16.71 -12.28
N ALA A 124 -11.52 -17.14 -13.26
CA ALA A 124 -12.49 -18.23 -13.12
C ALA A 124 -11.91 -19.65 -13.33
N THR A 125 -11.04 -19.86 -14.31
CA THR A 125 -10.73 -21.21 -14.84
C THR A 125 -9.31 -21.69 -14.59
N GLY A 126 -8.40 -20.78 -14.24
CA GLY A 126 -6.97 -21.04 -14.19
C GLY A 126 -6.21 -20.47 -15.39
N TYR A 127 -4.89 -20.49 -15.24
CA TYR A 127 -3.93 -19.63 -15.92
C TYR A 127 -3.79 -19.86 -17.44
N ASP A 128 -3.90 -21.11 -17.90
CA ASP A 128 -3.36 -21.51 -19.21
C ASP A 128 -4.29 -21.16 -20.39
N GLU A 129 -5.59 -21.33 -20.25
CA GLU A 129 -6.59 -21.13 -21.32
C GLU A 129 -6.74 -19.66 -21.67
N ALA A 130 -6.77 -18.79 -20.66
CA ALA A 130 -6.79 -17.35 -20.84
C ALA A 130 -5.52 -16.84 -21.52
N VAL A 131 -4.34 -17.31 -21.07
CA VAL A 131 -3.05 -16.93 -21.67
C VAL A 131 -2.93 -17.45 -23.10
N LYS A 132 -3.35 -18.69 -23.39
CA LYS A 132 -3.39 -19.22 -24.77
C LYS A 132 -4.36 -18.43 -25.65
N GLY A 133 -5.52 -18.06 -25.12
CA GLY A 133 -6.51 -17.25 -25.84
C GLY A 133 -5.99 -15.86 -26.16
N LEU A 134 -5.31 -15.19 -25.21
CA LEU A 134 -4.70 -13.89 -25.45
C LEU A 134 -3.54 -14.00 -26.45
N LEU A 135 -2.70 -15.03 -26.34
CA LEU A 135 -1.63 -15.29 -27.30
C LEU A 135 -2.18 -15.54 -28.71
N ALA A 136 -3.30 -16.24 -28.83
CA ALA A 136 -3.98 -16.43 -30.11
C ALA A 136 -4.45 -15.09 -30.72
N LEU A 137 -4.94 -14.14 -29.90
CA LEU A 137 -5.29 -12.79 -30.38
C LEU A 137 -4.06 -11.99 -30.80
N VAL A 138 -2.92 -12.15 -30.14
CA VAL A 138 -1.66 -11.51 -30.55
C VAL A 138 -1.17 -12.08 -31.88
N VAL A 139 -1.25 -13.40 -32.05
CA VAL A 139 -0.75 -14.11 -33.23
C VAL A 139 -1.68 -13.95 -34.44
N ALA A 140 -2.99 -13.78 -34.23
CA ALA A 140 -3.97 -13.64 -35.29
C ALA A 140 -3.72 -12.43 -36.21
N ASP A 141 -4.18 -12.54 -37.46
CA ASP A 141 -4.25 -11.43 -38.39
C ASP A 141 -5.36 -10.46 -37.95
N GLY A 142 -5.02 -9.21 -37.70
CA GLY A 142 -5.95 -8.22 -37.15
C GLY A 142 -5.30 -6.86 -36.88
N ALA A 143 -6.09 -5.95 -36.30
CA ALA A 143 -5.62 -4.61 -35.98
C ALA A 143 -4.47 -4.63 -34.96
N ASN A 144 -3.39 -3.89 -35.25
CA ASN A 144 -2.21 -3.84 -34.37
C ASN A 144 -2.55 -3.39 -32.95
N GLU A 145 -3.46 -2.42 -32.79
CA GLU A 145 -3.88 -1.93 -31.47
C GLU A 145 -4.45 -3.05 -30.59
N THR A 146 -5.25 -3.94 -31.17
CA THR A 146 -5.81 -5.10 -30.48
C THR A 146 -4.71 -6.10 -30.08
N ARG A 147 -3.74 -6.33 -30.96
CA ARG A 147 -2.62 -7.25 -30.72
C ARG A 147 -1.68 -6.72 -29.63
N VAL A 148 -1.41 -5.41 -29.64
CA VAL A 148 -0.65 -4.71 -28.60
C VAL A 148 -1.37 -4.83 -27.26
N ALA A 149 -2.67 -4.51 -27.20
CA ALA A 149 -3.45 -4.61 -25.97
C ALA A 149 -3.51 -6.06 -25.43
N ALA A 150 -3.65 -7.06 -26.29
CA ALA A 150 -3.61 -8.46 -25.89
C ALA A 150 -2.23 -8.85 -25.33
N ALA A 151 -1.13 -8.36 -25.93
CA ALA A 151 0.24 -8.58 -25.46
C ALA A 151 0.53 -7.88 -24.12
N GLU A 152 0.00 -6.69 -23.90
CA GLU A 152 0.08 -5.99 -22.61
C GLU A 152 -0.62 -6.79 -21.51
N VAL A 153 -1.86 -7.24 -21.75
CA VAL A 153 -2.59 -8.08 -20.79
C VAL A 153 -1.85 -9.41 -20.56
N LEU A 154 -1.28 -10.02 -21.60
CA LEU A 154 -0.39 -11.19 -21.44
C LEU A 154 0.76 -10.91 -20.50
N GLY A 155 1.40 -9.75 -20.61
CA GLY A 155 2.48 -9.35 -19.71
C GLY A 155 2.05 -9.31 -18.26
N THR A 156 0.76 -9.08 -17.99
CA THR A 156 0.21 -9.07 -16.63
C THR A 156 -0.20 -10.44 -16.09
N LEU A 157 -0.65 -11.34 -16.96
CA LEU A 157 -1.24 -12.63 -16.57
C LEU A 157 -0.30 -13.82 -16.73
N ALA A 158 0.67 -13.74 -17.65
CA ALA A 158 1.57 -14.84 -17.92
C ALA A 158 2.58 -15.03 -16.77
N SER A 159 2.74 -16.29 -16.36
CA SER A 159 3.78 -16.76 -15.44
C SER A 159 4.88 -17.57 -16.16
N GLU A 160 5.92 -17.97 -15.43
CA GLU A 160 7.05 -18.77 -15.91
C GLU A 160 6.63 -20.05 -16.67
N ARG A 161 5.47 -20.63 -16.33
CA ARG A 161 4.90 -21.80 -17.02
C ARG A 161 4.64 -21.56 -18.52
N HIS A 162 4.42 -20.31 -18.91
CA HIS A 162 4.13 -19.92 -20.30
C HIS A 162 5.38 -19.44 -21.04
N ALA A 163 6.55 -19.42 -20.41
CA ALA A 163 7.78 -18.87 -21.00
C ALA A 163 8.10 -19.51 -22.35
N ALA A 164 7.92 -20.82 -22.49
CA ALA A 164 8.17 -21.53 -23.76
C ALA A 164 7.27 -21.03 -24.90
N LEU A 165 5.97 -20.82 -24.62
CA LEU A 165 5.00 -20.33 -25.60
C LEU A 165 5.30 -18.88 -26.01
N LEU A 166 5.58 -18.02 -25.02
CA LEU A 166 5.92 -16.63 -25.27
C LEU A 166 7.26 -16.50 -26.00
N ARG A 167 8.26 -17.34 -25.68
CA ARG A 167 9.55 -17.37 -26.38
C ARG A 167 9.40 -17.78 -27.84
N GLU A 168 8.57 -18.78 -28.12
CA GLU A 168 8.24 -19.16 -29.50
C GLU A 168 7.58 -17.99 -30.25
N ALA A 169 6.62 -17.30 -29.62
CA ALA A 169 5.94 -16.16 -30.22
C ALA A 169 6.90 -14.98 -30.48
N VAL A 170 7.70 -14.58 -29.49
CA VAL A 170 8.67 -13.47 -29.57
C VAL A 170 9.66 -13.65 -30.73
N ASN A 171 10.01 -14.90 -31.06
CA ASN A 171 10.96 -15.24 -32.13
C ASN A 171 10.35 -15.23 -33.54
N LYS A 172 9.03 -15.07 -33.69
CA LYS A 172 8.39 -14.93 -35.00
C LYS A 172 8.74 -13.56 -35.60
N GLN A 173 9.38 -13.55 -36.77
CA GLN A 173 9.81 -12.31 -37.46
C GLN A 173 8.67 -11.53 -38.14
N VAL A 174 7.43 -12.03 -38.06
CA VAL A 174 6.27 -11.50 -38.80
C VAL A 174 5.48 -10.43 -38.05
N PHE A 175 5.85 -10.13 -36.81
CA PHE A 175 5.15 -9.14 -35.99
C PHE A 175 5.61 -7.72 -36.27
N GLU A 176 4.64 -6.81 -36.28
CA GLU A 176 4.85 -5.37 -36.20
C GLU A 176 5.59 -5.02 -34.91
N PRO A 177 6.41 -3.96 -34.91
CA PRO A 177 7.34 -3.69 -33.81
C PRO A 177 6.67 -3.51 -32.46
N GLU A 178 5.55 -2.80 -32.41
CA GLU A 178 4.86 -2.54 -31.14
C GLU A 178 4.38 -3.87 -30.51
N VAL A 179 3.87 -4.78 -31.35
CA VAL A 179 3.43 -6.11 -30.91
C VAL A 179 4.62 -6.93 -30.44
N ARG A 180 5.75 -6.89 -31.17
CA ARG A 180 6.96 -7.65 -30.84
C ARG A 180 7.63 -7.14 -29.56
N VAL A 181 7.66 -5.83 -29.34
CA VAL A 181 8.15 -5.22 -28.10
C VAL A 181 7.28 -5.62 -26.92
N GLN A 182 5.96 -5.55 -27.04
CA GLN A 182 5.06 -5.96 -25.96
C GLN A 182 5.13 -7.46 -25.67
N LEU A 183 5.29 -8.32 -26.68
CA LEU A 183 5.54 -9.74 -26.48
C LEU A 183 6.87 -9.99 -25.75
N ALA A 184 7.93 -9.27 -26.10
CA ALA A 184 9.22 -9.38 -25.41
C ALA A 184 9.12 -8.90 -23.95
N LEU A 185 8.41 -7.80 -23.69
CA LEU A 185 8.10 -7.34 -22.34
C LEU A 185 7.28 -8.37 -21.57
N ALA A 186 6.27 -8.98 -22.18
CA ALA A 186 5.48 -10.03 -21.56
C ALA A 186 6.32 -11.27 -21.20
N LEU A 187 7.24 -11.67 -22.07
CA LEU A 187 8.19 -12.76 -21.81
C LEU A 187 9.17 -12.40 -20.66
N TRP A 188 9.68 -11.17 -20.65
CA TRP A 188 10.54 -10.70 -19.56
C TRP A 188 9.80 -10.62 -18.22
N ASN A 189 8.56 -10.11 -18.22
CA ASN A 189 7.73 -9.95 -17.04
C ASN A 189 7.32 -11.29 -16.41
N SER A 190 7.02 -12.28 -17.25
CA SER A 190 6.58 -13.60 -16.82
C SER A 190 7.71 -14.51 -16.32
N ALA A 191 8.90 -14.44 -16.93
CA ALA A 191 9.95 -15.45 -16.71
C ALA A 191 11.39 -14.90 -16.64
N ARG A 192 11.59 -13.57 -16.76
CA ARG A 192 12.93 -12.94 -16.85
C ARG A 192 13.79 -13.55 -17.95
N ASP A 193 13.15 -14.00 -19.02
CA ASP A 193 13.83 -14.73 -20.09
C ASP A 193 14.83 -13.82 -20.81
N ILE A 194 16.06 -14.29 -20.97
CA ILE A 194 17.13 -13.56 -21.64
C ILE A 194 16.78 -13.33 -23.13
N GLU A 195 15.98 -14.21 -23.73
CA GLU A 195 15.59 -14.08 -25.14
C GLU A 195 14.77 -12.82 -25.40
N ALA A 196 13.97 -12.36 -24.42
CA ALA A 196 13.27 -11.08 -24.50
C ALA A 196 14.25 -9.92 -24.73
N LYS A 197 15.33 -9.87 -23.93
CA LYS A 197 16.38 -8.84 -24.05
C LYS A 197 17.14 -8.95 -25.37
N LYS A 198 17.41 -10.16 -25.86
CA LYS A 198 18.06 -10.35 -27.18
C LYS A 198 17.21 -9.78 -28.31
N VAL A 199 15.90 -10.04 -28.29
CA VAL A 199 14.99 -9.49 -29.30
C VAL A 199 14.94 -7.97 -29.23
N LEU A 200 14.78 -7.39 -28.03
CA LEU A 200 14.80 -5.93 -27.88
C LEU A 200 16.14 -5.33 -28.35
N ARG A 201 17.28 -5.93 -28.03
CA ARG A 201 18.61 -5.50 -28.52
C ARG A 201 18.70 -5.53 -30.04
N SER A 202 18.20 -6.58 -30.68
CA SER A 202 18.19 -6.67 -32.15
C SER A 202 17.38 -5.55 -32.83
N MET A 203 16.40 -4.98 -32.11
CA MET A 203 15.55 -3.89 -32.60
C MET A 203 16.21 -2.51 -32.45
N LEU A 204 17.22 -2.37 -31.57
CA LEU A 204 18.00 -1.13 -31.45
C LEU A 204 18.79 -0.79 -32.71
N THR A 205 19.14 -1.79 -33.52
CA THR A 205 19.85 -1.62 -34.80
C THR A 205 18.91 -1.60 -36.01
N SER A 206 17.59 -1.58 -35.80
CA SER A 206 16.62 -1.49 -36.89
C SER A 206 16.74 -0.14 -37.61
N ASP A 207 16.57 -0.11 -38.93
CA ASP A 207 16.47 1.14 -39.70
C ASP A 207 15.23 1.97 -39.34
N ASN A 208 14.21 1.33 -38.77
CA ASN A 208 12.98 1.99 -38.35
C ASN A 208 13.15 2.66 -36.97
N GLU A 209 12.99 3.99 -36.94
CA GLU A 209 13.15 4.78 -35.72
C GLU A 209 12.18 4.38 -34.60
N SER A 210 10.93 4.04 -34.94
CA SER A 210 9.93 3.59 -33.96
C SER A 210 10.36 2.29 -33.27
N PHE A 211 11.01 1.36 -33.99
CA PHE A 211 11.55 0.12 -33.43
C PHE A 211 12.64 0.43 -32.41
N ARG A 212 13.59 1.31 -32.77
CA ARG A 212 14.72 1.67 -31.90
C ARG A 212 14.22 2.34 -30.61
N ILE A 213 13.27 3.27 -30.74
CA ILE A 213 12.70 3.99 -29.60
C ILE A 213 11.95 3.03 -28.66
N ALA A 214 11.06 2.20 -29.21
CA ALA A 214 10.28 1.26 -28.41
C ALA A 214 11.19 0.23 -27.70
N ALA A 215 12.20 -0.28 -28.40
CA ALA A 215 13.20 -1.19 -27.84
C ALA A 215 14.05 -0.55 -26.74
N ALA A 216 14.47 0.70 -26.91
CA ALA A 216 15.27 1.41 -25.91
C ALA A 216 14.48 1.68 -24.63
N LEU A 217 13.21 2.11 -24.76
CA LEU A 217 12.33 2.30 -23.61
C LEU A 217 12.06 0.97 -22.89
N ALA A 218 11.74 -0.09 -23.63
CA ALA A 218 11.52 -1.42 -23.07
C ALA A 218 12.76 -1.98 -22.37
N LEU A 219 13.95 -1.84 -22.95
CA LEU A 219 15.21 -2.23 -22.31
C LEU A 219 15.46 -1.43 -21.02
N GLY A 220 15.17 -0.13 -21.03
CA GLY A 220 15.18 0.71 -19.84
C GLY A 220 14.25 0.22 -18.73
N GLU A 221 13.03 -0.24 -19.08
CA GLU A 221 12.09 -0.86 -18.14
C GLU A 221 12.64 -2.18 -17.57
N THR A 222 13.38 -2.95 -18.37
CA THR A 222 14.07 -4.17 -17.93
C THR A 222 15.39 -3.93 -17.18
N GLN A 223 15.71 -2.66 -16.89
CA GLN A 223 16.96 -2.19 -16.27
C GLN A 223 18.24 -2.53 -17.06
N ASP A 224 18.12 -2.78 -18.36
CA ASP A 224 19.26 -3.05 -19.25
C ASP A 224 19.63 -1.78 -20.04
N PHE A 225 20.36 -0.88 -19.37
CA PHE A 225 20.69 0.42 -19.94
C PHE A 225 21.88 0.37 -20.90
N THR A 226 22.72 -0.67 -20.86
CA THR A 226 24.01 -0.70 -21.58
C THR A 226 23.86 -0.39 -23.07
N ASP A 227 22.94 -1.08 -23.74
CA ASP A 227 22.73 -0.93 -25.18
C ASP A 227 21.69 0.14 -25.51
N ALA A 228 20.73 0.38 -24.59
CA ALA A 228 19.64 1.34 -24.79
C ALA A 228 20.04 2.80 -24.53
N LYS A 229 21.10 3.02 -23.75
CA LYS A 229 21.52 4.34 -23.28
C LYS A 229 21.71 5.39 -24.38
N PRO A 230 22.41 5.11 -25.51
CA PRO A 230 22.56 6.11 -26.56
C PRO A 230 21.22 6.61 -27.10
N THR A 231 20.26 5.71 -27.29
CA THR A 231 18.90 6.06 -27.74
C THR A 231 18.12 6.80 -26.66
N LEU A 232 18.23 6.38 -25.40
CA LEU A 232 17.60 7.07 -24.27
C LEU A 232 18.15 8.49 -24.07
N GLU A 233 19.44 8.72 -24.30
CA GLU A 233 20.06 10.06 -24.21
C GLU A 233 19.57 11.00 -25.30
N ILE A 234 19.38 10.49 -26.52
CA ILE A 234 18.76 11.25 -27.61
C ILE A 234 17.31 11.58 -27.24
N LEU A 235 16.52 10.58 -26.81
CA LEU A 235 15.12 10.77 -26.40
C LEU A 235 14.99 11.76 -25.24
N ALA A 236 15.90 11.71 -24.27
CA ALA A 236 15.92 12.58 -23.10
C ALA A 236 15.92 14.08 -23.46
N GLY A 237 16.51 14.46 -24.59
CA GLY A 237 16.52 15.82 -25.12
C GLY A 237 15.18 16.31 -25.65
N GLU A 238 14.21 15.42 -25.89
CA GLU A 238 12.92 15.79 -26.45
C GLU A 238 11.98 16.41 -25.40
N PRO A 239 11.18 17.43 -25.75
CA PRO A 239 10.13 18.00 -24.89
C PRO A 239 8.84 17.15 -24.91
N THR A 240 8.95 15.83 -25.01
CA THR A 240 7.84 14.89 -25.15
C THR A 240 7.65 14.06 -23.86
N VAL A 241 6.56 13.29 -23.78
CA VAL A 241 6.33 12.35 -22.66
C VAL A 241 7.44 11.31 -22.61
N ARG A 242 7.78 10.71 -23.77
CA ARG A 242 8.87 9.74 -23.90
C ARG A 242 10.23 10.32 -23.52
N GLY A 243 10.50 11.59 -23.86
CA GLY A 243 11.73 12.25 -23.43
C GLY A 243 11.82 12.47 -21.92
N ARG A 244 10.70 12.72 -21.24
CA ARG A 244 10.67 12.75 -19.76
C ARG A 244 10.90 11.36 -19.15
N VAL A 245 10.32 10.31 -19.73
CA VAL A 245 10.53 8.92 -19.31
C VAL A 245 12.00 8.52 -19.46
N ALA A 246 12.60 8.80 -20.62
CA ALA A 246 14.00 8.51 -20.91
C ALA A 246 14.96 9.26 -19.97
N ARG A 247 14.70 10.55 -19.67
CA ARG A 247 15.45 11.31 -18.65
C ARG A 247 15.45 10.61 -17.30
N ARG A 248 14.27 10.19 -16.84
CA ARG A 248 14.11 9.51 -15.55
C ARG A 248 14.81 8.15 -15.53
N MET A 249 14.76 7.40 -16.63
CA MET A 249 15.48 6.15 -16.81
C MET A 249 17.00 6.33 -16.69
N LEU A 250 17.56 7.37 -17.33
CA LEU A 250 19.00 7.67 -17.25
C LEU A 250 19.43 8.17 -15.87
N GLU A 251 18.58 8.95 -15.19
CA GLU A 251 18.81 9.32 -13.79
C GLU A 251 18.83 8.08 -12.88
N TRP A 252 17.92 7.13 -13.12
CA TRP A 252 17.90 5.85 -12.42
C TRP A 252 19.16 5.01 -12.69
N GLU A 253 19.62 4.89 -13.94
CA GLU A 253 20.86 4.18 -14.27
C GLU A 253 22.06 4.74 -13.49
N LYS A 254 22.18 6.08 -13.43
CA LYS A 254 23.26 6.75 -12.69
C LYS A 254 23.22 6.41 -11.21
N GLU A 255 22.03 6.41 -10.62
CA GLU A 255 21.87 6.06 -9.21
C GLU A 255 22.17 4.58 -8.97
N ILE A 256 21.71 3.66 -9.83
CA ILE A 256 22.03 2.23 -9.75
C ILE A 256 23.54 2.02 -9.80
N LYS A 257 24.24 2.58 -10.79
CA LYS A 257 25.71 2.45 -10.91
C LYS A 257 26.46 3.04 -9.72
N ARG A 258 25.98 4.16 -9.18
CA ARG A 258 26.51 4.77 -7.96
C ARG A 258 26.34 3.82 -6.77
N LEU A 259 25.18 3.19 -6.65
CA LEU A 259 24.89 2.23 -5.58
C LEU A 259 25.72 0.95 -5.73
N GLU A 260 25.85 0.42 -6.94
CA GLU A 260 26.72 -0.73 -7.23
C GLU A 260 28.17 -0.45 -6.84
N ALA A 261 28.70 0.73 -7.19
CA ALA A 261 30.05 1.14 -6.77
C ALA A 261 30.18 1.21 -5.23
N ILE A 262 29.19 1.80 -4.55
CA ILE A 262 29.15 1.85 -3.09
C ILE A 262 29.05 0.43 -2.48
N LEU A 263 28.25 -0.46 -3.09
CA LEU A 263 28.11 -1.85 -2.67
C LEU A 263 29.42 -2.63 -2.83
N GLN A 264 30.18 -2.36 -3.89
CA GLN A 264 31.50 -2.96 -4.16
C GLN A 264 32.65 -2.37 -3.32
N GLY A 265 32.35 -1.48 -2.36
CA GLY A 265 33.35 -0.90 -1.47
C GLY A 265 34.09 0.32 -2.04
N ASN A 266 33.68 0.81 -3.21
CA ASN A 266 34.10 2.11 -3.73
C ASN A 266 33.20 3.19 -3.12
N THR A 267 33.30 3.41 -1.80
CA THR A 267 32.72 4.61 -1.20
C THR A 267 33.58 5.81 -1.61
N PRO A 268 32.99 6.86 -2.24
CA PRO A 268 33.68 8.13 -2.35
C PRO A 268 34.10 8.54 -0.93
N GLY A 269 35.39 8.72 -0.69
CA GLY A 269 35.86 9.19 0.61
C GLY A 269 35.10 10.45 1.03
N THR A 270 34.92 10.67 2.33
CA THR A 270 34.15 11.81 2.89
C THR A 270 34.46 13.06 2.08
N PRO A 271 33.51 13.57 1.26
CA PRO A 271 33.84 14.65 0.36
C PRO A 271 34.26 15.83 1.20
N LYS A 272 35.40 16.45 0.86
CA LYS A 272 35.86 17.66 1.56
C LYS A 272 34.70 18.65 1.56
N VAL A 273 34.38 19.19 2.75
CA VAL A 273 33.40 20.27 2.87
C VAL A 273 33.94 21.42 2.04
N GLU A 274 33.30 21.67 0.90
CA GLU A 274 33.63 22.81 0.06
C GLU A 274 33.36 24.08 0.87
N LYS A 275 34.35 24.96 0.97
CA LYS A 275 34.13 26.28 1.56
C LYS A 275 33.38 27.12 0.54
N ILE A 276 32.09 27.30 0.77
CA ILE A 276 31.24 28.17 -0.04
C ILE A 276 31.45 29.62 0.42
N ASP A 277 31.54 30.55 -0.53
CA ASP A 277 31.61 31.99 -0.24
C ASP A 277 30.25 32.51 0.24
N THR A 278 30.18 33.00 1.48
CA THR A 278 28.96 33.47 2.12
C THR A 278 28.69 34.97 1.92
N ARG A 279 29.55 35.71 1.20
CA ARG A 279 29.43 37.17 1.00
C ARG A 279 28.08 37.61 0.43
N LEU A 280 27.44 36.74 -0.35
CA LEU A 280 26.08 36.98 -0.85
C LEU A 280 25.07 37.11 0.29
N LEU A 281 25.12 36.21 1.28
CA LEU A 281 24.22 36.23 2.44
C LEU A 281 24.43 37.49 3.26
N ASP A 282 25.68 37.86 3.52
CA ASP A 282 26.04 39.08 4.26
C ASP A 282 25.51 40.35 3.56
N SER A 283 25.67 40.41 2.23
CA SER A 283 25.21 41.54 1.41
C SER A 283 23.69 41.64 1.41
N VAL A 284 22.98 40.52 1.26
CA VAL A 284 21.51 40.48 1.29
C VAL A 284 20.99 40.86 2.67
N GLN A 285 21.56 40.32 3.75
CA GLN A 285 21.21 40.67 5.13
C GLN A 285 21.34 42.18 5.37
N SER A 286 22.49 42.76 4.98
CA SER A 286 22.75 44.20 5.14
C SER A 286 21.74 45.05 4.37
N MET A 287 21.43 44.69 3.12
CA MET A 287 20.42 45.41 2.32
C MET A 287 19.01 45.34 2.94
N ILE A 288 18.62 44.20 3.52
CA ILE A 288 17.31 44.09 4.20
C ILE A 288 17.32 44.97 5.45
N GLN A 289 18.37 44.94 6.26
CA GLN A 289 18.50 45.75 7.47
C GLN A 289 18.51 47.26 7.18
N GLU A 290 19.15 47.69 6.10
CA GLU A 290 19.24 49.09 5.71
C GLU A 290 17.97 49.63 5.05
N ARG A 291 17.26 48.80 4.26
CA ARG A 291 16.27 49.29 3.29
C ARG A 291 14.86 48.76 3.51
N TYR A 292 14.65 47.73 4.32
CA TYR A 292 13.33 47.17 4.53
C TYR A 292 12.47 48.08 5.41
N ILE A 293 11.25 48.35 4.97
CA ILE A 293 10.38 49.38 5.57
C ILE A 293 9.87 49.03 6.99
N TYR A 294 9.93 47.76 7.39
CA TYR A 294 9.46 47.29 8.71
C TYR A 294 10.64 46.82 9.58
N PRO A 295 11.24 47.68 10.42
CA PRO A 295 12.45 47.36 11.18
C PRO A 295 12.25 46.17 12.16
N ASP A 296 11.05 45.99 12.71
CA ASP A 296 10.72 44.89 13.64
C ASP A 296 10.72 43.49 12.98
N ALA A 297 10.64 43.44 11.65
CA ALA A 297 10.72 42.21 10.87
C ALA A 297 12.17 41.74 10.63
N VAL A 298 13.17 42.56 11.00
CA VAL A 298 14.57 42.42 10.55
C VAL A 298 15.56 42.06 11.66
N SER A 299 15.11 41.36 12.71
CA SER A 299 16.06 40.88 13.72
C SER A 299 17.07 39.92 13.08
N GLY A 300 18.37 40.13 13.35
CA GLY A 300 19.46 39.34 12.73
C GLY A 300 19.25 37.83 12.87
N ARG A 301 18.78 37.40 14.04
CA ARG A 301 18.42 36.00 14.31
C ARG A 301 17.30 35.48 13.39
N LYS A 302 16.21 36.24 13.18
CA LYS A 302 15.12 35.80 12.29
C LYS A 302 15.62 35.63 10.86
N LEU A 303 16.50 36.53 10.39
CA LEU A 303 17.09 36.44 9.05
C LEU A 303 18.01 35.23 8.89
N ILE A 304 18.88 34.97 9.87
CA ILE A 304 19.81 33.82 9.84
C ILE A 304 19.02 32.50 9.86
N TYR A 305 18.02 32.37 10.73
CA TYR A 305 17.18 31.16 10.80
C TYR A 305 16.35 30.98 9.53
N ALA A 306 15.82 32.06 8.95
CA ALA A 306 15.11 31.99 7.67
C ALA A 306 16.04 31.58 6.52
N ALA A 307 17.28 32.09 6.48
CA ALA A 307 18.28 31.68 5.51
C ALA A 307 18.66 30.21 5.69
N ALA A 308 18.89 29.75 6.93
CA ALA A 308 19.18 28.37 7.24
C ALA A 308 18.03 27.43 6.86
N ALA A 309 16.79 27.75 7.22
CA ALA A 309 15.63 26.99 6.80
C ALA A 309 15.48 26.97 5.25
N GLY A 310 15.75 28.09 4.58
CA GLY A 310 15.72 28.20 3.12
C GLY A 310 16.79 27.34 2.43
N MET A 311 17.97 27.17 3.04
CA MET A 311 18.97 26.21 2.55
C MET A 311 18.47 24.76 2.62
N LEU A 312 17.63 24.44 3.61
CA LEU A 312 17.14 23.08 3.85
C LEU A 312 15.92 22.70 3.00
N ASP A 313 15.08 23.66 2.61
CA ASP A 313 13.84 23.41 1.85
C ASP A 313 14.09 22.73 0.48
N GLY A 314 15.30 22.84 -0.06
CA GLY A 314 15.71 22.23 -1.33
C GLY A 314 16.04 20.72 -1.26
N PHE A 315 16.17 20.13 -0.08
CA PHE A 315 16.58 18.71 0.05
C PHE A 315 15.37 17.75 -0.01
N ASP A 316 14.95 17.26 1.14
CA ASP A 316 13.86 16.31 1.33
C ASP A 316 12.90 16.89 2.39
N PRO A 317 11.66 16.39 2.50
CA PRO A 317 10.65 17.02 3.35
C PRO A 317 10.80 16.73 4.84
N TYR A 318 11.80 15.93 5.22
CA TYR A 318 12.06 15.48 6.57
C TYR A 318 13.29 16.20 7.15
N THR A 319 14.20 16.70 6.30
CA THR A 319 15.33 17.54 6.71
C THR A 319 14.87 18.94 7.13
N CYS A 320 15.16 19.34 8.37
CA CYS A 320 14.73 20.63 8.93
C CYS A 320 15.66 21.16 10.03
N LEU A 321 15.55 22.46 10.29
CA LEU A 321 16.19 23.14 11.42
C LEU A 321 15.22 23.16 12.60
N LEU A 322 15.69 22.74 13.78
CA LEU A 322 14.93 22.72 15.02
C LEU A 322 15.47 23.78 15.97
N GLU A 323 14.59 24.68 16.41
CA GLU A 323 14.88 25.62 17.48
C GLU A 323 14.72 24.97 18.87
N ASP A 324 15.16 25.64 19.92
CA ASP A 324 15.31 25.11 21.29
C ASP A 324 14.10 24.33 21.83
N GLN A 325 12.87 24.78 21.56
CA GLN A 325 11.67 24.04 21.95
C GLN A 325 11.44 22.81 21.05
N GLN A 326 11.54 22.97 19.72
CA GLN A 326 11.40 21.86 18.78
C GLN A 326 12.47 20.78 19.01
N LEU A 327 13.69 21.17 19.40
CA LEU A 327 14.79 20.30 19.72
C LEU A 327 14.52 19.45 20.97
N ARG A 328 14.04 20.09 22.05
CA ARG A 328 13.59 19.37 23.26
C ARG A 328 12.49 18.38 22.91
N ASP A 329 11.50 18.86 22.18
CA ASP A 329 10.33 18.06 21.89
C ASP A 329 10.64 16.89 20.94
N ALA A 330 11.58 17.07 19.99
CA ALA A 330 12.05 15.97 19.13
C ALA A 330 12.74 14.87 19.95
N ALA A 331 13.53 15.26 20.97
CA ALA A 331 14.15 14.31 21.89
C ALA A 331 13.12 13.59 22.79
N GLU A 332 12.02 14.25 23.17
CA GLU A 332 10.93 13.64 23.94
C GLU A 332 10.05 12.71 23.10
N ILE A 333 9.77 13.07 21.85
CA ILE A 333 9.03 12.21 20.89
C ILE A 333 9.80 10.91 20.64
N GLN A 334 11.12 10.97 20.48
CA GLN A 334 11.96 9.76 20.36
C GLN A 334 11.87 8.86 21.60
N ARG A 335 11.46 9.39 22.76
CA ARG A 335 11.27 8.63 24.01
C ARG A 335 9.83 8.17 24.23
N PHE A 336 8.91 8.44 23.29
CA PHE A 336 7.48 8.08 23.36
C PHE A 336 6.78 8.52 24.65
N ALA A 337 7.26 9.59 25.29
CA ALA A 337 6.85 9.97 26.66
C ALA A 337 5.72 11.00 26.71
N VAL A 338 5.08 11.33 25.57
CA VAL A 338 4.16 12.47 25.45
C VAL A 338 2.73 12.02 25.16
N PRO A 339 1.71 12.60 25.81
CA PRO A 339 0.32 12.48 25.38
C PRO A 339 0.18 12.80 23.89
N SER A 340 -0.61 12.01 23.17
CA SER A 340 -0.69 12.06 21.71
C SER A 340 -2.14 12.02 21.23
N LEU A 341 -2.36 12.58 20.05
CA LEU A 341 -3.61 12.46 19.29
C LEU A 341 -3.72 11.10 18.57
N GLY A 342 -2.69 10.25 18.68
CA GLY A 342 -2.61 8.98 17.96
C GLY A 342 -2.40 9.17 16.46
N LEU A 343 -1.69 10.24 16.05
CA LEU A 343 -1.38 10.56 14.66
C LEU A 343 0.12 10.46 14.42
N THR A 344 0.53 9.74 13.39
CA THR A 344 1.86 9.91 12.81
C THR A 344 1.71 10.64 11.48
N LEU A 345 2.42 11.75 11.30
CA LEU A 345 2.31 12.59 10.11
C LEU A 345 3.53 12.43 9.19
N GLY A 346 3.31 12.70 7.91
CA GLY A 346 4.36 12.76 6.90
C GLY A 346 4.00 13.72 5.78
N LYS A 347 4.88 13.85 4.79
CA LYS A 347 4.67 14.76 3.66
C LYS A 347 4.70 14.02 2.33
N VAL A 348 3.60 14.08 1.60
CA VAL A 348 3.46 13.45 0.27
C VAL A 348 3.42 14.51 -0.82
N ARG A 349 4.09 14.22 -1.94
CA ARG A 349 3.97 15.02 -3.15
C ARG A 349 2.67 14.62 -3.88
N ILE A 350 1.70 15.53 -3.97
CA ILE A 350 0.38 15.22 -4.58
C ILE A 350 0.50 15.03 -6.10
N ARG A 351 1.41 15.77 -6.75
CA ARG A 351 1.60 15.69 -8.20
C ARG A 351 3.09 15.63 -8.51
N PRO A 352 3.54 14.73 -9.41
CA PRO A 352 4.94 14.66 -9.82
C PRO A 352 5.50 16.00 -10.33
N THR A 353 4.63 16.85 -10.87
CA THR A 353 4.97 18.14 -11.48
C THR A 353 4.96 19.33 -10.52
N ARG A 354 4.38 19.19 -9.31
CA ARG A 354 4.38 20.26 -8.30
C ARG A 354 5.42 19.98 -7.23
N LYS A 355 6.19 21.01 -6.86
CA LYS A 355 7.11 20.94 -5.72
C LYS A 355 6.36 20.85 -4.38
N GLU A 356 5.14 21.36 -4.32
CA GLU A 356 4.28 21.35 -3.13
C GLU A 356 4.06 19.93 -2.61
N ARG A 357 4.45 19.73 -1.35
CA ARG A 357 4.12 18.55 -0.57
C ARG A 357 3.06 18.93 0.45
N VAL A 358 2.17 18.01 0.75
CA VAL A 358 1.14 18.22 1.78
C VAL A 358 1.35 17.27 2.94
N THR A 359 1.03 17.78 4.12
CA THR A 359 0.98 16.98 5.33
C THR A 359 -0.17 15.98 5.22
N VAL A 360 0.13 14.72 5.45
CA VAL A 360 -0.83 13.62 5.47
C VAL A 360 -0.65 12.80 6.74
N VAL A 361 -1.70 12.10 7.12
CA VAL A 361 -1.64 11.04 8.13
C VAL A 361 -0.95 9.83 7.50
N LEU A 362 0.12 9.34 8.14
CA LEU A 362 0.78 8.09 7.76
C LEU A 362 0.07 6.92 8.43
N SER A 363 -0.06 6.99 9.75
CA SER A 363 -0.77 5.99 10.53
C SER A 363 -1.57 6.64 11.64
N VAL A 364 -2.55 5.89 12.12
CA VAL A 364 -3.27 6.19 13.35
C VAL A 364 -2.95 5.12 14.37
N THR A 365 -2.84 5.53 15.63
CA THR A 365 -2.67 4.60 16.74
C THR A 365 -3.97 3.81 16.94
N PRO A 366 -3.92 2.46 16.96
CA PRO A 366 -5.07 1.62 17.26
C PRO A 366 -5.69 1.96 18.60
N GLY A 367 -7.02 2.10 18.63
CA GLY A 367 -7.79 2.54 19.80
C GLY A 367 -7.59 3.99 20.22
N GLY A 368 -6.67 4.73 19.60
CA GLY A 368 -6.31 6.10 19.95
C GLY A 368 -7.32 7.16 19.46
N PRO A 369 -7.15 8.43 19.86
CA PRO A 369 -8.10 9.51 19.56
C PRO A 369 -8.42 9.67 18.06
N ALA A 370 -7.40 9.66 17.20
CA ALA A 370 -7.57 9.80 15.76
C ALA A 370 -8.31 8.62 15.11
N GLU A 371 -8.00 7.38 15.49
CA GLU A 371 -8.69 6.21 14.95
C GLU A 371 -10.17 6.21 15.37
N ARG A 372 -10.48 6.53 16.64
CA ARG A 372 -11.86 6.65 17.13
C ARG A 372 -12.65 7.75 16.42
N ALA A 373 -11.96 8.79 15.96
CA ALA A 373 -12.54 9.86 15.16
C ALA A 373 -12.68 9.50 13.66
N GLY A 374 -12.31 8.28 13.25
CA GLY A 374 -12.45 7.78 11.88
C GLY A 374 -11.39 8.29 10.91
N ILE A 375 -10.27 8.82 11.42
CA ILE A 375 -9.13 9.25 10.62
C ILE A 375 -8.41 8.02 10.05
N ARG A 376 -8.00 8.10 8.79
CA ARG A 376 -7.33 7.00 8.07
C ARG A 376 -5.98 7.45 7.50
N PRO A 377 -5.06 6.51 7.23
CA PRO A 377 -3.88 6.78 6.42
C PRO A 377 -4.22 7.54 5.13
N LEU A 378 -3.33 8.46 4.75
CA LEU A 378 -3.44 9.39 3.62
C LEU A 378 -4.47 10.51 3.76
N ASP A 379 -5.20 10.62 4.87
CA ASP A 379 -6.00 11.82 5.14
C ASP A 379 -5.08 13.06 5.15
N ARG A 380 -5.41 14.05 4.30
CA ARG A 380 -4.62 15.28 4.17
C ARG A 380 -4.95 16.21 5.31
N VAL A 381 -3.92 16.79 5.92
CA VAL A 381 -4.10 17.73 7.04
C VAL A 381 -3.89 19.16 6.56
N PHE A 382 -4.85 20.03 6.87
CA PHE A 382 -4.87 21.41 6.39
C PHE A 382 -4.61 22.41 7.52
N ARG A 383 -5.27 22.24 8.66
CA ARG A 383 -5.23 23.19 9.78
C ARG A 383 -5.36 22.47 11.10
N VAL A 384 -4.82 23.06 12.16
CA VAL A 384 -5.01 22.65 13.56
C VAL A 384 -5.32 23.90 14.36
N LEU A 385 -6.38 23.86 15.15
CA LEU A 385 -6.75 24.87 16.11
C LEU A 385 -6.57 24.27 17.51
N ARG A 386 -5.80 24.92 18.37
CA ARG A 386 -5.55 24.47 19.75
C ARG A 386 -6.62 25.01 20.70
N ASP A 387 -6.84 24.31 21.80
CA ASP A 387 -7.74 24.73 22.89
C ASP A 387 -9.19 24.98 22.41
N VAL A 388 -9.66 24.14 21.49
CA VAL A 388 -11.01 24.24 20.92
C VAL A 388 -11.90 23.19 21.55
N THR A 389 -13.05 23.63 22.08
CA THR A 389 -14.08 22.73 22.62
C THR A 389 -14.92 22.10 21.51
N LEU A 390 -15.58 20.99 21.80
CA LEU A 390 -16.45 20.31 20.84
C LEU A 390 -17.57 21.23 20.32
N GLU A 391 -18.16 22.06 21.17
CA GLU A 391 -19.22 23.02 20.78
C GLU A 391 -18.70 23.99 19.72
N ARG A 392 -17.48 24.51 19.92
CA ARG A 392 -16.86 25.42 18.96
C ARG A 392 -16.57 24.72 17.63
N VAL A 393 -16.19 23.44 17.64
CA VAL A 393 -15.97 22.67 16.40
C VAL A 393 -17.26 22.55 15.58
N LEU A 394 -18.41 22.40 16.23
CA LEU A 394 -19.71 22.30 15.55
C LEU A 394 -20.10 23.59 14.80
N GLU A 395 -19.56 24.74 15.22
CA GLU A 395 -19.78 26.03 14.56
C GLU A 395 -18.84 26.27 13.36
N LEU A 396 -17.75 25.52 13.25
CA LEU A 396 -16.73 25.73 12.22
C LEU A 396 -17.22 25.30 10.83
N ARG A 397 -17.08 26.20 9.86
CA ARG A 397 -17.34 25.89 8.46
C ARG A 397 -16.07 25.37 7.77
N ALA A 398 -16.23 24.51 6.77
CA ALA A 398 -15.12 23.99 5.97
C ALA A 398 -14.25 25.10 5.35
N ASN A 399 -14.89 26.20 4.92
CA ASN A 399 -14.26 27.37 4.30
C ASN A 399 -14.34 28.61 5.21
N ASP A 400 -14.29 28.45 6.53
CA ASP A 400 -14.32 29.59 7.44
C ASP A 400 -13.14 30.54 7.18
N ARG A 401 -13.46 31.75 6.71
CA ARG A 401 -12.49 32.80 6.37
C ARG A 401 -12.13 33.67 7.57
N ASN A 402 -12.85 33.54 8.68
CA ASN A 402 -12.68 34.34 9.89
C ASN A 402 -11.84 33.62 10.96
N LEU A 403 -11.11 32.57 10.57
CA LEU A 403 -10.14 31.91 11.45
C LEU A 403 -8.93 32.84 11.68
N PRO A 404 -8.32 32.84 12.87
CA PRO A 404 -7.14 33.66 13.15
C PRO A 404 -6.03 33.46 12.12
N ASP A 405 -5.36 34.55 11.70
CA ASP A 405 -4.26 34.51 10.72
C ASP A 405 -3.04 33.67 11.18
N GLU A 406 -2.95 33.44 12.49
CA GLU A 406 -1.95 32.61 13.16
C GLU A 406 -2.07 31.12 12.74
N ASP A 407 -3.25 30.72 12.25
CA ASP A 407 -3.60 29.39 11.76
C ASP A 407 -3.34 29.24 10.27
N LYS A 408 -2.09 29.54 9.88
CA LYS A 408 -1.56 29.25 8.54
C LYS A 408 -1.89 27.82 8.13
N ALA A 409 -2.22 27.62 6.86
CA ALA A 409 -2.36 26.29 6.30
C ALA A 409 -1.08 25.49 6.57
N LEU A 410 -1.20 24.34 7.25
CA LEU A 410 -0.09 23.45 7.62
C LEU A 410 0.75 23.03 6.42
N GLN A 411 0.17 23.07 5.22
CA GLN A 411 0.83 22.75 3.96
C GLN A 411 1.99 23.69 3.64
N ALA A 412 1.95 24.93 4.12
CA ALA A 412 3.00 25.92 3.91
C ALA A 412 4.12 25.86 4.96
N LEU A 413 3.94 25.10 6.04
CA LEU A 413 4.91 25.01 7.13
C LEU A 413 5.87 23.84 6.92
N PRO A 414 7.13 23.93 7.35
CA PRO A 414 8.00 22.77 7.56
C PRO A 414 7.32 21.67 8.41
N LEU A 415 7.70 20.40 8.23
CA LEU A 415 7.01 19.29 8.90
C LEU A 415 7.12 19.37 10.43
N ASP A 416 8.26 19.78 10.95
CA ASP A 416 8.52 19.96 12.38
C ASP A 416 7.67 21.08 12.99
N GLU A 417 7.53 22.22 12.29
CA GLU A 417 6.64 23.31 12.72
C GLU A 417 5.18 22.83 12.69
N ALA A 418 4.78 22.13 11.62
CA ALA A 418 3.45 21.51 11.54
C ALA A 418 3.20 20.56 12.71
N LEU A 419 4.14 19.66 13.02
CA LEU A 419 4.07 18.71 14.14
C LEU A 419 3.95 19.41 15.50
N SER A 420 4.65 20.53 15.70
CA SER A 420 4.56 21.30 16.95
C SER A 420 3.14 21.79 17.27
N ARG A 421 2.30 21.99 16.25
CA ARG A 421 0.90 22.42 16.42
C ARG A 421 -0.02 21.32 16.93
N PHE A 422 0.35 20.05 16.74
CA PHE A 422 -0.41 18.89 17.22
C PHE A 422 -0.01 18.48 18.64
N ARG A 423 0.82 19.26 19.33
CA ARG A 423 1.22 19.00 20.70
C ARG A 423 0.21 19.59 21.67
N GLY A 424 0.02 18.88 22.77
CA GLY A 424 -0.81 19.32 23.87
C GLY A 424 -0.63 18.46 25.12
N ALA A 425 -1.03 19.03 26.26
CA ALA A 425 -1.04 18.35 27.54
C ALA A 425 -2.10 17.24 27.56
N LEU A 426 -1.95 16.26 28.46
CA LEU A 426 -2.95 15.22 28.67
C LEU A 426 -4.34 15.84 28.91
N GLY A 427 -5.35 15.43 28.14
CA GLY A 427 -6.72 15.96 28.21
C GLY A 427 -6.94 17.26 27.43
N GLN A 428 -5.90 17.91 26.90
CA GLN A 428 -6.05 19.09 26.06
C GLN A 428 -6.68 18.70 24.73
N SER A 429 -7.64 19.51 24.26
CA SER A 429 -8.35 19.26 23.01
C SER A 429 -7.95 20.23 21.90
N CYS A 430 -8.04 19.75 20.66
CA CYS A 430 -7.77 20.52 19.46
C CYS A 430 -8.76 20.15 18.34
N ALA A 431 -8.98 21.06 17.41
CA ALA A 431 -9.72 20.80 16.19
C ALA A 431 -8.75 20.67 15.01
N VAL A 432 -8.80 19.57 14.27
CA VAL A 432 -7.93 19.34 13.12
C VAL A 432 -8.77 19.24 11.86
N GLN A 433 -8.37 19.97 10.82
CA GLN A 433 -9.04 19.94 9.52
C GLN A 433 -8.40 18.91 8.59
N PHE A 434 -9.15 17.86 8.27
CA PHE A 434 -8.73 16.77 7.39
C PHE A 434 -9.45 16.81 6.04
N ARG A 435 -8.85 16.21 5.01
CA ARG A 435 -9.50 15.95 3.73
C ARG A 435 -9.10 14.59 3.19
N ARG A 436 -10.08 13.72 2.98
CA ARG A 436 -9.94 12.48 2.22
C ARG A 436 -10.21 12.73 0.73
N GLU A 437 -9.60 11.93 -0.15
CA GLU A 437 -9.62 12.14 -1.62
C GLU A 437 -11.02 12.35 -2.21
N LYS A 438 -12.03 11.64 -1.68
CA LYS A 438 -13.43 11.73 -2.15
C LYS A 438 -14.33 12.66 -1.34
N TRP A 439 -13.87 13.23 -0.23
CA TRP A 439 -14.70 14.20 0.51
C TRP A 439 -14.88 15.46 -0.33
N LEU A 440 -16.12 15.94 -0.48
CA LEU A 440 -16.38 17.18 -1.22
C LEU A 440 -15.74 18.38 -0.54
N LEU A 441 -15.72 18.38 0.80
CA LEU A 441 -15.15 19.44 1.62
C LEU A 441 -14.21 18.90 2.72
N PRO A 442 -13.17 19.65 3.10
CA PRO A 442 -12.41 19.36 4.31
C PRO A 442 -13.30 19.40 5.56
N ARG A 443 -12.98 18.56 6.55
CA ARG A 443 -13.79 18.40 7.76
C ARG A 443 -12.98 18.71 9.01
N TRP A 444 -13.62 19.38 9.95
CA TRP A 444 -13.06 19.59 11.28
C TRP A 444 -13.36 18.40 12.17
N VAL A 445 -12.33 17.92 12.86
CA VAL A 445 -12.40 16.77 13.76
C VAL A 445 -11.85 17.21 15.10
N HIS A 446 -12.66 17.06 16.14
CA HIS A 446 -12.26 17.31 17.51
C HIS A 446 -11.46 16.10 18.03
N LEU A 447 -10.24 16.35 18.50
CA LEU A 447 -9.34 15.33 19.05
C LEU A 447 -8.84 15.79 20.43
N THR A 448 -8.64 14.83 21.31
CA THR A 448 -8.16 15.06 22.68
C THR A 448 -6.88 14.26 22.91
N HIS A 449 -5.89 14.88 23.55
CA HIS A 449 -4.60 14.24 23.84
C HIS A 449 -4.73 13.19 24.93
N GLU A 450 -4.25 11.99 24.65
CA GLU A 450 -4.32 10.85 25.57
C GLU A 450 -2.97 10.17 25.71
N ALA A 451 -2.70 9.61 26.89
CA ALA A 451 -1.58 8.71 27.09
C ALA A 451 -1.83 7.42 26.30
N GLN A 452 -0.86 7.00 25.49
CA GLN A 452 -0.96 5.79 24.69
C GLN A 452 -0.21 4.66 25.40
N ASN A 453 -0.88 3.55 25.69
CA ASN A 453 -0.25 2.32 26.11
C ASN A 453 -0.69 1.22 25.15
N ILE A 454 0.10 1.00 24.11
CA ILE A 454 -0.22 0.07 23.03
C ILE A 454 0.66 -1.17 23.22
N GLU A 455 0.03 -2.34 23.21
CA GLU A 455 0.80 -3.58 23.10
C GLU A 455 1.45 -3.63 21.71
N PRO A 456 2.77 -3.83 21.60
CA PRO A 456 3.48 -3.73 20.33
C PRO A 456 3.02 -4.77 19.31
N VAL A 457 2.50 -5.90 19.80
CA VAL A 457 2.03 -7.03 19.01
C VAL A 457 0.78 -7.60 19.65
N LEU A 458 -0.24 -7.85 18.83
CA LEU A 458 -1.41 -8.65 19.20
C LEU A 458 -1.43 -9.92 18.36
N ALA A 459 -1.72 -11.05 19.00
CA ALA A 459 -1.76 -12.35 18.35
C ALA A 459 -3.12 -13.04 18.59
N GLU A 460 -3.62 -13.71 17.56
CA GLU A 460 -4.90 -14.42 17.60
C GLU A 460 -4.80 -15.75 16.84
N THR A 461 -5.41 -16.80 17.39
CA THR A 461 -5.65 -18.04 16.66
C THR A 461 -7.00 -17.93 15.96
N LEU A 462 -6.97 -17.90 14.63
CA LEU A 462 -8.15 -17.90 13.79
C LEU A 462 -8.66 -19.33 13.53
N PRO A 463 -9.97 -19.50 13.26
CA PRO A 463 -10.55 -20.78 12.87
C PRO A 463 -9.80 -21.48 11.73
N GLY A 464 -9.78 -22.81 11.75
CA GLY A 464 -9.01 -23.63 10.79
C GLY A 464 -7.55 -23.88 11.18
N GLY A 465 -7.13 -23.43 12.36
CA GLY A 465 -5.75 -23.53 12.82
C GLY A 465 -4.85 -22.53 12.09
N LEU A 466 -5.32 -21.29 11.92
CA LEU A 466 -4.55 -20.21 11.31
C LEU A 466 -4.10 -19.26 12.42
N GLY A 467 -2.87 -18.75 12.36
CA GLY A 467 -2.36 -17.76 13.31
C GLY A 467 -2.31 -16.39 12.67
N MET A 468 -2.74 -15.35 13.39
CA MET A 468 -2.62 -13.97 12.95
C MET A 468 -1.83 -13.15 13.97
N ILE A 469 -0.87 -12.38 13.47
CA ILE A 469 -0.05 -11.45 14.23
C ILE A 469 -0.29 -10.06 13.67
N HIS A 470 -0.85 -9.17 14.47
CA HIS A 470 -0.93 -7.75 14.17
C HIS A 470 0.24 -7.07 14.87
N VAL A 471 1.12 -6.46 14.09
CA VAL A 471 2.17 -5.61 14.66
C VAL A 471 1.59 -4.21 14.76
N HIS A 472 1.68 -3.59 15.93
CA HIS A 472 1.28 -2.19 16.12
C HIS A 472 2.50 -1.27 16.20
N GLU A 473 3.63 -1.81 16.65
CA GLU A 473 4.89 -1.09 16.74
C GLU A 473 6.08 -2.01 16.58
N LEU A 474 7.09 -1.57 15.83
CA LEU A 474 8.40 -2.22 15.76
C LEU A 474 9.33 -1.68 16.85
N SER A 475 8.93 -1.91 18.09
CA SER A 475 9.71 -1.56 19.28
C SER A 475 10.71 -2.67 19.65
N ALA A 476 11.58 -2.40 20.63
CA ALA A 476 12.52 -3.41 21.15
C ALA A 476 11.83 -4.67 21.72
N LYS A 477 10.55 -4.58 22.11
CA LYS A 477 9.76 -5.71 22.64
C LYS A 477 9.07 -6.53 21.55
N ALA A 478 8.87 -5.97 20.36
CA ALA A 478 8.12 -6.61 19.29
C ALA A 478 8.70 -7.98 18.87
N PRO A 479 10.04 -8.16 18.74
CA PRO A 479 10.60 -9.46 18.36
C PRO A 479 10.23 -10.60 19.33
N ASP A 480 10.30 -10.34 20.63
CA ASP A 480 9.99 -11.35 21.66
C ASP A 480 8.48 -11.66 21.69
N ALA A 481 7.64 -10.64 21.53
CA ALA A 481 6.19 -10.82 21.45
C ALA A 481 5.77 -11.64 20.22
N VAL A 482 6.39 -11.38 19.05
CA VAL A 482 6.20 -12.22 17.85
C VAL A 482 6.68 -13.66 18.11
N ALA A 483 7.86 -13.83 18.70
CA ALA A 483 8.39 -15.16 19.01
C ALA A 483 7.47 -15.96 19.95
N GLN A 484 6.91 -15.29 20.96
CA GLN A 484 5.94 -15.90 21.87
C GLN A 484 4.67 -16.32 21.12
N ALA A 485 4.09 -15.44 20.30
CA ALA A 485 2.92 -15.75 19.48
C ALA A 485 3.16 -16.97 18.57
N LEU A 486 4.32 -17.03 17.91
CA LEU A 486 4.70 -18.17 17.08
C LEU A 486 4.82 -19.48 17.87
N ALA A 487 5.36 -19.43 19.09
CA ALA A 487 5.44 -20.59 19.97
C ALA A 487 4.04 -21.09 20.40
N GLU A 488 3.11 -20.18 20.66
CA GLU A 488 1.71 -20.50 20.97
C GLU A 488 0.98 -21.11 19.77
N PHE A 489 1.12 -20.52 18.58
CA PHE A 489 0.57 -21.07 17.34
C PHE A 489 1.14 -22.45 17.00
N ARG A 490 2.42 -22.69 17.26
CA ARG A 490 3.04 -24.01 17.11
C ARG A 490 2.38 -25.03 18.03
N LYS A 491 2.18 -24.70 19.30
CA LYS A 491 1.51 -25.57 20.27
C LYS A 491 0.05 -25.85 19.88
N ALA A 492 -0.62 -24.87 19.30
CA ALA A 492 -1.99 -24.99 18.81
C ALA A 492 -2.11 -25.74 17.47
N GLY A 493 -1.00 -26.18 16.86
CA GLY A 493 -1.01 -26.90 15.59
C GLY A 493 -1.38 -26.03 14.39
N ALA A 494 -0.92 -24.77 14.38
CA ALA A 494 -1.19 -23.86 13.28
C ALA A 494 -0.70 -24.40 11.93
N LYS A 495 -1.46 -24.11 10.89
CA LYS A 495 -1.27 -24.56 9.50
C LYS A 495 -0.88 -23.42 8.56
N GLY A 496 -1.03 -22.17 9.00
CA GLY A 496 -0.72 -20.99 8.23
C GLY A 496 -0.63 -19.77 9.14
N LEU A 497 0.13 -18.77 8.72
CA LEU A 497 0.39 -17.55 9.46
C LEU A 497 0.05 -16.31 8.63
N MET A 498 -0.45 -15.28 9.29
CA MET A 498 -0.69 -13.97 8.73
C MET A 498 0.01 -12.91 9.58
N LEU A 499 0.75 -12.02 8.93
CA LEU A 499 1.42 -10.88 9.55
C LEU A 499 0.79 -9.59 9.03
N ASP A 500 -0.01 -8.92 9.85
CA ASP A 500 -0.65 -7.66 9.49
C ASP A 500 0.26 -6.47 9.85
N LEU A 501 0.69 -5.74 8.82
CA LEU A 501 1.54 -4.56 8.92
C LEU A 501 0.81 -3.27 8.52
N ARG A 502 -0.52 -3.30 8.42
CA ARG A 502 -1.33 -2.12 8.07
C ARG A 502 -1.22 -1.05 9.14
N GLY A 503 -1.14 0.21 8.71
CA GLY A 503 -1.14 1.35 9.62
C GLY A 503 0.04 1.41 10.58
N ILE A 504 1.18 0.79 10.27
CA ILE A 504 2.40 0.92 11.07
C ILE A 504 3.34 1.91 10.40
N SER A 505 3.65 3.02 11.09
CA SER A 505 4.71 3.93 10.64
C SER A 505 5.76 4.14 11.73
N GLY A 506 7.01 3.83 11.39
CA GLY A 506 8.16 3.98 12.29
C GLY A 506 8.64 2.68 12.93
N GLY A 507 9.19 2.79 14.13
CA GLY A 507 9.94 1.73 14.81
C GLY A 507 11.39 1.59 14.33
N SER A 508 12.15 0.70 14.96
CA SER A 508 13.58 0.55 14.66
C SER A 508 13.83 -0.51 13.59
N VAL A 509 14.88 -0.29 12.78
CA VAL A 509 15.29 -1.26 11.75
C VAL A 509 15.82 -2.53 12.42
N GLU A 510 16.45 -2.42 13.57
CA GLU A 510 16.90 -3.55 14.37
C GLU A 510 15.73 -4.44 14.80
N ALA A 511 14.61 -3.85 15.25
CA ALA A 511 13.40 -4.59 15.57
C ALA A 511 12.80 -5.26 14.33
N ALA A 512 12.72 -4.56 13.20
CA ALA A 512 12.26 -5.15 11.93
C ALA A 512 13.13 -6.34 11.50
N VAL A 513 14.45 -6.23 11.61
CA VAL A 513 15.41 -7.30 11.27
C VAL A 513 15.27 -8.48 12.21
N ALA A 514 15.06 -8.24 13.50
CA ALA A 514 14.83 -9.28 14.49
C ALA A 514 13.49 -10.00 14.28
N VAL A 515 12.41 -9.27 13.95
CA VAL A 515 11.12 -9.86 13.55
C VAL A 515 11.26 -10.66 12.25
N ALA A 516 11.98 -10.13 11.26
CA ALA A 516 12.26 -10.87 10.02
C ALA A 516 13.03 -12.18 10.30
N GLY A 517 13.93 -12.17 11.29
CA GLY A 517 14.66 -13.34 11.78
C GLY A 517 13.77 -14.44 12.36
N GLN A 518 12.52 -14.15 12.70
CA GLN A 518 11.54 -15.18 13.10
C GLN A 518 10.98 -15.97 11.91
N PHE A 519 11.16 -15.47 10.69
CA PHE A 519 10.60 -16.05 9.47
C PHE A 519 11.65 -16.43 8.41
N LEU A 520 12.85 -15.86 8.50
CA LEU A 520 13.96 -16.05 7.57
C LEU A 520 15.11 -16.82 8.24
N LYS A 521 15.92 -17.50 7.43
CA LYS A 521 17.10 -18.24 7.91
C LYS A 521 18.12 -17.29 8.52
N LYS A 522 18.98 -17.79 9.41
CA LYS A 522 20.10 -17.00 9.93
C LYS A 522 21.02 -16.53 8.80
N GLY A 523 21.51 -15.30 8.92
CA GLY A 523 22.43 -14.69 7.96
C GLY A 523 21.77 -14.15 6.69
N THR A 524 20.44 -14.29 6.55
CA THR A 524 19.71 -13.64 5.45
C THR A 524 19.83 -12.13 5.57
N LEU A 525 20.26 -11.48 4.49
CA LEU A 525 20.31 -10.02 4.40
C LEU A 525 18.88 -9.47 4.26
N VAL A 526 18.49 -8.59 5.19
CA VAL A 526 17.16 -7.98 5.27
C VAL A 526 17.17 -6.62 4.58
N THR A 527 18.19 -5.80 4.84
CA THR A 527 18.36 -4.49 4.21
C THR A 527 19.81 -4.04 4.27
N THR A 528 20.17 -3.13 3.38
CA THR A 528 21.42 -2.37 3.45
C THR A 528 21.11 -0.92 3.73
N ARG A 529 21.80 -0.31 4.70
CA ARG A 529 21.81 1.14 4.91
C ARG A 529 23.01 1.73 4.20
N LEU A 530 22.79 2.76 3.39
CA LEU A 530 23.86 3.54 2.76
C LEU A 530 23.72 5.02 3.16
N GLY A 531 24.71 5.51 3.90
CA GLY A 531 24.88 6.92 4.22
C GLY A 531 26.14 7.49 3.59
N ARG A 532 26.26 8.82 3.58
CA ARG A 532 27.42 9.53 3.02
C ARG A 532 28.60 9.59 4.00
N SER A 533 28.31 9.60 5.31
CA SER A 533 29.31 9.77 6.36
C SER A 533 29.65 8.42 6.98
N GLU A 534 30.92 8.05 6.93
CA GLU A 534 31.45 6.83 7.56
C GLU A 534 31.37 6.89 9.10
N THR A 535 31.25 8.08 9.70
CA THR A 535 31.14 8.24 11.15
C THR A 535 29.70 8.33 11.64
N LEU A 536 28.84 9.06 10.92
CA LEU A 536 27.47 9.35 11.35
C LEU A 536 26.48 8.29 10.89
N ALA A 537 26.62 7.80 9.67
CA ALA A 537 25.73 6.79 9.11
C ALA A 537 26.53 5.84 8.20
N PRO A 538 27.45 5.05 8.77
CA PRO A 538 28.26 4.12 7.99
C PRO A 538 27.38 3.15 7.23
N LYS A 539 27.91 2.69 6.09
CA LYS A 539 27.36 1.56 5.36
C LYS A 539 27.20 0.38 6.32
N ALA A 540 26.00 -0.16 6.38
CA ALA A 540 25.69 -1.29 7.25
C ALA A 540 24.78 -2.28 6.54
N GLU A 541 25.12 -3.56 6.66
CA GLU A 541 24.28 -4.67 6.25
C GLU A 541 23.55 -5.22 7.49
N PHE A 542 22.24 -5.32 7.40
CA PHE A 542 21.42 -5.87 8.48
C PHE A 542 21.00 -7.28 8.13
N LYS A 543 21.51 -8.24 8.89
CA LYS A 543 21.28 -9.68 8.69
C LYS A 543 20.56 -10.27 9.90
N THR A 544 19.78 -11.30 9.65
CA THR A 544 19.13 -12.08 10.71
C THR A 544 20.18 -12.76 11.60
N ALA A 545 20.06 -12.58 12.91
CA ALA A 545 21.05 -13.06 13.88
C ALA A 545 20.78 -14.51 14.36
N HIS A 546 19.52 -14.92 14.34
CA HIS A 546 19.05 -16.22 14.80
C HIS A 546 18.38 -16.98 13.66
N ASP A 547 18.35 -18.30 13.74
CA ASP A 547 17.53 -19.10 12.83
C ASP A 547 16.06 -18.93 13.22
N ALA A 548 15.19 -18.76 12.21
CA ALA A 548 13.75 -18.80 12.42
C ALA A 548 13.35 -20.08 13.17
N PRO A 549 12.48 -20.01 14.20
CA PRO A 549 11.81 -21.20 14.68
C PRO A 549 11.12 -21.89 13.50
N GLU A 550 11.39 -23.18 13.36
CA GLU A 550 11.05 -23.99 12.19
C GLU A 550 9.51 -24.16 12.04
N LEU A 551 8.84 -23.11 11.61
CA LEU A 551 7.47 -23.12 11.10
C LEU A 551 7.56 -22.85 9.61
N ALA A 552 7.76 -23.92 8.84
CA ALA A 552 7.61 -23.94 7.38
C ALA A 552 6.12 -23.81 6.98
N LEU A 553 5.37 -22.97 7.70
CA LEU A 553 3.97 -22.67 7.41
C LEU A 553 3.89 -21.61 6.31
N PRO A 554 2.87 -21.70 5.44
CA PRO A 554 2.47 -20.59 4.59
C PRO A 554 2.36 -19.29 5.38
N LEU A 555 2.92 -18.20 4.82
CA LEU A 555 2.89 -16.87 5.41
C LEU A 555 2.33 -15.87 4.41
N ILE A 556 1.38 -15.07 4.85
CA ILE A 556 0.89 -13.88 4.14
C ILE A 556 1.23 -12.64 4.95
N VAL A 557 1.69 -11.58 4.29
CA VAL A 557 1.91 -10.26 4.89
C VAL A 557 0.86 -9.31 4.35
N ILE A 558 0.17 -8.57 5.23
CA ILE A 558 -0.78 -7.54 4.83
C ILE A 558 -0.11 -6.17 4.92
N THR A 559 -0.28 -5.35 3.88
CA THR A 559 0.23 -3.98 3.84
C THR A 559 -0.83 -2.99 3.38
N ASP A 560 -0.68 -1.73 3.80
CA ASP A 560 -1.45 -0.62 3.26
C ASP A 560 -0.58 0.61 3.03
N SER A 561 -1.20 1.73 2.65
CA SER A 561 -0.50 3.00 2.43
C SER A 561 -0.02 3.66 3.72
N GLY A 562 -0.37 3.12 4.89
CA GLY A 562 0.15 3.53 6.19
C GLY A 562 1.36 2.73 6.67
N THR A 563 1.64 1.57 6.06
CA THR A 563 2.89 0.81 6.26
C THR A 563 4.09 1.67 5.81
N ALA A 564 4.95 2.08 6.73
CA ALA A 564 6.08 2.99 6.49
C ALA A 564 7.33 2.65 7.31
N ASP A 565 8.52 3.10 6.85
CA ASP A 565 9.83 2.90 7.48
C ASP A 565 10.22 1.43 7.71
N ALA A 566 10.48 1.05 8.96
CA ALA A 566 10.98 -0.27 9.33
C ALA A 566 9.96 -1.37 8.94
N ALA A 567 8.67 -1.05 8.91
CA ALA A 567 7.63 -1.96 8.44
C ALA A 567 7.72 -2.21 6.92
N GLU A 568 8.18 -1.25 6.13
CA GLU A 568 8.42 -1.44 4.68
C GLU A 568 9.63 -2.34 4.45
N ILE A 569 10.68 -2.17 5.26
CA ILE A 569 11.86 -3.03 5.22
C ILE A 569 11.47 -4.47 5.56
N LEU A 570 10.65 -4.68 6.59
CA LEU A 570 10.15 -6.00 6.98
C LEU A 570 9.30 -6.62 5.87
N ALA A 571 8.30 -5.88 5.37
CA ALA A 571 7.43 -6.35 4.28
C ALA A 571 8.22 -6.68 3.01
N GLY A 572 9.11 -5.77 2.61
CA GLY A 572 9.99 -5.92 1.45
C GLY A 572 10.92 -7.12 1.58
N ALA A 573 11.56 -7.29 2.73
CA ALA A 573 12.45 -8.43 2.96
C ALA A 573 11.71 -9.77 2.92
N LEU A 574 10.54 -9.89 3.57
CA LEU A 574 9.74 -11.13 3.55
C LEU A 574 9.22 -11.45 2.15
N LYS A 575 8.80 -10.42 1.41
CA LYS A 575 8.34 -10.54 0.02
C LYS A 575 9.47 -10.99 -0.90
N GLU A 576 10.55 -10.21 -0.95
CA GLU A 576 11.60 -10.37 -1.95
C GLU A 576 12.49 -11.59 -1.69
N GLN A 577 12.59 -12.06 -0.44
CA GLN A 577 13.20 -13.34 -0.10
C GLN A 577 12.29 -14.55 -0.44
N GLY A 578 11.11 -14.31 -1.03
CA GLY A 578 10.14 -15.35 -1.39
C GLY A 578 9.50 -16.05 -0.19
N ARG A 579 9.58 -15.48 1.01
CA ARG A 579 9.07 -16.10 2.24
C ARG A 579 7.55 -15.93 2.40
N ALA A 580 7.02 -14.79 1.96
CA ALA A 580 5.59 -14.48 2.06
C ALA A 580 5.09 -13.77 0.81
N LYS A 581 3.81 -13.98 0.48
CA LYS A 581 3.10 -13.08 -0.44
C LYS A 581 2.60 -11.87 0.33
N THR A 582 2.62 -10.71 -0.31
CA THR A 582 2.09 -9.45 0.19
C THR A 582 0.71 -9.17 -0.39
N VAL A 583 -0.25 -8.76 0.46
CA VAL A 583 -1.64 -8.50 0.09
C VAL A 583 -2.08 -7.13 0.60
N GLY A 584 -2.85 -6.39 -0.18
CA GLY A 584 -3.41 -5.09 0.21
C GLY A 584 -2.99 -3.97 -0.71
N LYS A 585 -2.49 -2.85 -0.17
CA LYS A 585 -2.04 -1.69 -0.96
C LYS A 585 -0.52 -1.51 -0.87
N LYS A 586 0.00 -0.72 -1.81
CA LYS A 586 1.38 -0.23 -1.81
C LYS A 586 1.70 0.51 -0.50
N THR A 587 2.88 0.22 0.06
CA THR A 587 3.42 0.91 1.24
C THR A 587 3.80 2.37 0.93
N PHE A 588 4.08 3.14 1.97
CA PHE A 588 4.20 4.60 1.87
C PHE A 588 5.44 5.10 1.09
N GLY A 589 6.61 4.48 1.29
CA GLY A 589 7.89 4.87 0.68
C GLY A 589 8.70 5.88 1.49
N ARG A 590 8.73 5.81 2.83
CA ARG A 590 9.50 6.75 3.67
C ARG A 590 10.90 6.22 4.02
N ALA A 591 11.08 4.91 4.17
CA ALA A 591 12.25 4.30 4.81
C ALA A 591 13.61 4.97 4.54
N LEU A 592 14.01 5.84 5.48
CA LEU A 592 15.24 6.62 5.53
C LEU A 592 15.74 6.71 6.96
N MET A 593 16.98 7.16 7.17
CA MET A 593 17.54 7.42 8.50
C MET A 593 17.74 8.92 8.67
N GLN A 594 17.15 9.46 9.73
CA GLN A 594 17.41 10.83 10.18
C GLN A 594 18.27 10.82 11.43
N GLU A 595 19.15 11.80 11.53
CA GLU A 595 19.93 12.06 12.72
C GLU A 595 19.62 13.44 13.27
N LEU A 596 19.53 13.52 14.59
CA LEU A 596 19.39 14.78 15.30
C LEU A 596 20.79 15.27 15.68
N ILE A 597 21.26 16.32 15.01
CA ILE A 597 22.59 16.89 15.18
C ILE A 597 22.44 18.22 15.93
N PRO A 598 22.74 18.30 17.23
CA PRO A 598 22.72 19.56 17.97
C PRO A 598 23.80 20.50 17.42
N LEU A 599 23.45 21.78 17.23
CA LEU A 599 24.43 22.83 16.97
C LEU A 599 25.08 23.23 18.31
N SER A 600 26.41 23.30 18.32
CA SER A 600 27.19 23.61 19.51
C SER A 600 27.07 25.08 19.92
N ALA A 601 27.38 25.38 21.18
CA ALA A 601 27.46 26.76 21.69
C ALA A 601 28.62 27.58 21.07
N GLN A 602 29.48 26.97 20.26
CA GLN A 602 30.52 27.67 19.49
C GLN A 602 30.01 28.10 18.10
N GLU A 603 28.98 27.41 17.60
CA GLU A 603 28.32 27.70 16.32
C GLU A 603 27.13 28.66 16.48
N LEU A 604 26.73 28.90 17.73
CA LEU A 604 25.65 29.80 18.14
C LEU A 604 26.25 30.92 19.01
N GLU A 605 25.78 32.16 18.88
CA GLU A 605 26.24 33.24 19.77
C GLU A 605 25.79 32.99 21.24
N ALA A 606 26.48 33.61 22.21
CA ALA A 606 26.28 33.35 23.64
C ALA A 606 24.84 33.60 24.16
N ASP A 607 24.06 34.45 23.46
CA ASP A 607 22.65 34.74 23.77
C ASP A 607 21.64 33.93 22.91
N GLU A 608 22.13 33.03 22.04
CA GLU A 608 21.26 32.19 21.22
C GLU A 608 20.75 30.95 21.98
N ARG A 609 19.48 30.62 21.75
CA ARG A 609 18.91 29.40 22.31
C ARG A 609 19.43 28.21 21.51
N ARG A 610 19.49 27.02 22.11
CA ARG A 610 19.95 25.79 21.43
C ARG A 610 19.22 25.58 20.11
N ALA A 611 19.93 25.13 19.10
CA ALA A 611 19.35 24.70 17.83
C ALA A 611 19.93 23.35 17.44
N GLY A 612 19.27 22.64 16.54
CA GLY A 612 19.76 21.38 16.01
C GLY A 612 19.22 21.15 14.60
N LEU A 613 19.93 20.31 13.86
CA LEU A 613 19.54 19.88 12.53
C LEU A 613 18.97 18.47 12.63
N LEU A 614 17.72 18.28 12.18
CA LEU A 614 17.22 16.95 11.89
C LEU A 614 17.53 16.67 10.42
N LEU A 615 18.52 15.83 10.16
CA LEU A 615 19.08 15.63 8.83
C LEU A 615 18.86 14.21 8.33
N THR A 616 18.40 14.04 7.09
CA THR A 616 18.42 12.73 6.43
C THR A 616 19.85 12.35 6.06
N VAL A 617 20.40 11.34 6.72
CA VAL A 617 21.81 10.95 6.61
C VAL A 617 22.05 9.63 5.86
N ALA A 618 21.01 8.79 5.75
CA ALA A 618 21.09 7.55 5.00
C ALA A 618 19.73 7.09 4.46
N ARG A 619 19.78 6.15 3.51
CA ARG A 619 18.60 5.45 2.97
C ARG A 619 18.77 3.95 3.16
N TYR A 620 17.63 3.26 3.20
CA TYR A 620 17.56 1.80 3.24
C TYR A 620 17.24 1.24 1.85
N TYR A 621 17.92 0.16 1.49
CA TYR A 621 17.86 -0.47 0.19
C TYR A 621 17.46 -1.92 0.33
N SER A 622 16.59 -2.35 -0.56
CA SER A 622 16.23 -3.74 -0.73
C SER A 622 17.49 -4.55 -1.09
N PRO A 623 17.72 -5.71 -0.43
CA PRO A 623 18.89 -6.54 -0.71
C PRO A 623 18.78 -7.29 -2.04
N VAL A 624 17.56 -7.51 -2.55
CA VAL A 624 17.30 -8.26 -3.78
C VAL A 624 17.26 -7.34 -5.00
N SER A 625 16.44 -6.29 -4.93
CA SER A 625 16.30 -5.34 -6.04
C SER A 625 17.37 -4.25 -6.05
N GLN A 626 18.09 -4.05 -4.94
CA GLN A 626 19.07 -2.97 -4.72
C GLN A 626 18.50 -1.55 -4.85
N LEU A 627 17.18 -1.42 -4.97
CA LEU A 627 16.50 -0.14 -5.04
C LEU A 627 16.20 0.38 -3.63
N ALA A 628 16.23 1.70 -3.48
CA ALA A 628 15.82 2.37 -2.25
C ALA A 628 14.32 2.13 -2.00
N TYR A 629 13.96 1.91 -0.74
CA TYR A 629 12.56 1.95 -0.31
C TYR A 629 12.00 3.38 -0.36
N PHE A 630 12.83 4.38 -0.08
CA PHE A 630 12.47 5.81 -0.14
C PHE A 630 11.90 6.21 -1.51
N ASP A 631 10.77 6.93 -1.51
CA ASP A 631 9.96 7.36 -2.67
C ASP A 631 9.40 6.20 -3.54
N ARG A 632 9.79 4.95 -3.28
CA ARG A 632 9.35 3.75 -4.01
C ARG A 632 8.26 2.98 -3.28
N GLY A 633 8.43 2.77 -1.98
CA GLY A 633 7.65 1.80 -1.19
C GLY A 633 7.86 0.35 -1.64
N VAL A 634 6.94 -0.51 -1.24
CA VAL A 634 6.81 -1.93 -1.58
C VAL A 634 5.42 -2.12 -2.19
N GLU A 635 5.38 -2.58 -3.44
CA GLU A 635 4.13 -2.97 -4.10
C GLU A 635 3.65 -4.32 -3.54
N PRO A 636 2.34 -4.53 -3.33
CA PRO A 636 1.81 -5.83 -2.94
C PRO A 636 1.87 -6.83 -4.11
N ASP A 637 1.90 -8.13 -3.83
CA ASP A 637 1.74 -9.17 -4.85
C ASP A 637 0.28 -9.28 -5.31
N ILE A 638 -0.64 -8.99 -4.39
CA ILE A 638 -2.08 -9.02 -4.63
C ILE A 638 -2.66 -7.68 -4.17
N LEU A 639 -3.00 -6.84 -5.15
CA LEU A 639 -3.62 -5.55 -4.90
C LEU A 639 -5.07 -5.75 -4.49
N LEU A 640 -5.39 -5.39 -3.25
CA LEU A 640 -6.76 -5.34 -2.72
C LEU A 640 -6.98 -4.01 -2.02
N ALA A 641 -8.18 -3.46 -2.17
CA ALA A 641 -8.57 -2.22 -1.55
C ALA A 641 -9.85 -2.42 -0.72
N GLU A 642 -9.95 -1.67 0.37
CA GLU A 642 -11.20 -1.54 1.12
C GLU A 642 -12.33 -0.97 0.25
N ARG A 643 -13.57 -1.26 0.63
CA ARG A 643 -14.77 -0.65 0.06
C ARG A 643 -14.67 0.87 0.20
N ASP A 644 -14.94 1.56 -0.89
CA ASP A 644 -14.86 3.02 -0.96
C ASP A 644 -16.14 3.55 -1.63
N PHE A 645 -16.70 4.62 -1.07
CA PHE A 645 -17.98 5.17 -1.51
C PHE A 645 -17.78 6.41 -2.38
N GLU A 646 -18.86 6.90 -2.99
CA GLU A 646 -18.85 8.23 -3.60
C GLU A 646 -18.79 9.32 -2.52
N GLY A 647 -18.26 10.50 -2.89
CA GLY A 647 -18.03 11.59 -1.94
C GLY A 647 -19.27 12.06 -1.20
N TRP A 648 -20.41 12.15 -1.91
CA TRP A 648 -21.67 12.59 -1.34
C TRP A 648 -22.19 11.63 -0.25
N ILE A 649 -21.92 10.32 -0.37
CA ILE A 649 -22.30 9.32 0.64
C ILE A 649 -21.55 9.59 1.94
N TYR A 650 -20.25 9.86 1.85
CA TYR A 650 -19.45 10.20 3.02
C TYR A 650 -19.96 11.48 3.70
N ASP A 651 -20.39 12.48 2.93
CA ASP A 651 -20.87 13.76 3.48
C ASP A 651 -22.26 13.61 4.10
N GLU A 652 -23.16 12.85 3.47
CA GLU A 652 -24.48 12.53 4.01
C GLU A 652 -24.38 11.77 5.35
N LEU A 653 -23.59 10.69 5.39
CA LEU A 653 -23.39 9.91 6.61
C LEU A 653 -22.72 10.72 7.73
N ASP A 654 -21.87 11.69 7.38
CA ASP A 654 -21.24 12.59 8.36
C ASP A 654 -22.26 13.54 9.00
N VAL A 655 -23.15 14.12 8.18
CA VAL A 655 -24.28 14.93 8.68
C VAL A 655 -25.18 14.07 9.57
N ALA A 656 -25.47 12.85 9.15
CA ALA A 656 -26.29 11.91 9.90
C ALA A 656 -25.70 11.59 11.29
N ARG A 657 -24.39 11.31 11.37
CA ARG A 657 -23.69 11.01 12.63
C ARG A 657 -23.74 12.13 13.67
N ARG A 658 -23.87 13.39 13.23
CA ARG A 658 -23.98 14.56 14.13
C ARG A 658 -25.40 14.71 14.71
N GLY A 659 -26.38 14.01 14.16
CA GLY A 659 -27.77 14.06 14.62
C GLY A 659 -28.00 13.20 15.87
N ASN A 660 -28.88 13.67 16.75
CA ASN A 660 -29.28 12.94 17.96
C ASN A 660 -29.86 11.55 17.66
N ALA A 661 -30.56 11.40 16.52
CA ALA A 661 -31.15 10.12 16.10
C ALA A 661 -30.09 9.03 15.90
N TRP A 662 -28.96 9.37 15.25
CA TRP A 662 -27.85 8.43 15.06
C TRP A 662 -27.23 8.01 16.39
N SER A 663 -26.91 8.97 17.26
CA SER A 663 -26.32 8.66 18.58
C SER A 663 -27.26 7.77 19.40
N ALA A 664 -28.54 8.13 19.48
CA ALA A 664 -29.53 7.35 20.23
C ALA A 664 -29.69 5.93 19.67
N TYR A 665 -29.55 5.75 18.36
CA TYR A 665 -29.56 4.44 17.73
C TYR A 665 -28.30 3.62 18.07
N MET A 666 -27.12 4.23 18.03
CA MET A 666 -25.87 3.59 18.44
C MET A 666 -25.91 3.17 19.91
N ASP A 667 -26.51 3.97 20.79
CA ASP A 667 -26.65 3.64 22.21
C ASP A 667 -27.59 2.43 22.41
N LYS A 668 -28.66 2.33 21.59
CA LYS A 668 -29.52 1.13 21.56
C LYS A 668 -28.74 -0.11 21.10
N LEU A 669 -27.92 0.00 20.05
CA LEU A 669 -27.09 -1.11 19.58
C LEU A 669 -26.10 -1.55 20.67
N LEU A 670 -25.43 -0.60 21.33
CA LEU A 670 -24.45 -0.89 22.39
C LEU A 670 -25.08 -1.49 23.66
N ALA A 671 -26.39 -1.36 23.83
CA ALA A 671 -27.14 -1.98 24.92
C ALA A 671 -27.51 -3.45 24.66
N LEU A 672 -27.22 -3.99 23.47
CA LEU A 672 -27.45 -5.41 23.15
C LEU A 672 -26.58 -6.33 24.03
N PRO A 673 -27.01 -7.59 24.25
CA PRO A 673 -26.19 -8.61 24.92
C PRO A 673 -24.81 -8.77 24.27
N ALA A 674 -23.79 -9.09 25.07
CA ALA A 674 -22.40 -9.17 24.61
C ALA A 674 -22.19 -10.15 23.45
N GLU A 675 -22.87 -11.30 23.46
CA GLU A 675 -22.82 -12.28 22.36
C GLU A 675 -23.38 -11.71 21.05
N GLN A 676 -24.52 -11.01 21.12
CA GLN A 676 -25.14 -10.38 19.94
C GLN A 676 -24.29 -9.23 19.39
N LEU A 677 -23.66 -8.45 20.28
CA LEU A 677 -22.70 -7.40 19.91
C LEU A 677 -21.48 -7.99 19.19
N ALA A 678 -20.93 -9.08 19.72
CA ALA A 678 -19.78 -9.76 19.12
C ALA A 678 -20.12 -10.30 17.73
N GLU A 679 -21.28 -10.97 17.60
CA GLU A 679 -21.76 -11.45 16.31
C GLU A 679 -21.97 -10.31 15.31
N LEU A 680 -22.72 -9.27 15.68
CA LEU A 680 -22.97 -8.11 14.82
C LEU A 680 -21.67 -7.43 14.40
N ALA A 681 -20.70 -7.31 15.31
CA ALA A 681 -19.40 -6.73 15.02
C ALA A 681 -18.59 -7.62 14.07
N GLN A 682 -18.64 -8.94 14.20
CA GLN A 682 -17.89 -9.87 13.35
C GLN A 682 -18.51 -10.01 11.95
N SER A 683 -19.83 -10.20 11.88
CA SER A 683 -20.60 -10.35 10.65
C SER A 683 -22.08 -10.11 10.92
N ASP A 684 -22.70 -9.22 10.14
CA ASP A 684 -24.16 -9.10 10.09
C ASP A 684 -24.77 -9.89 8.93
N ASN A 685 -23.97 -10.70 8.22
CA ASN A 685 -24.33 -11.45 7.02
C ASN A 685 -24.99 -10.58 5.93
N ARG A 686 -24.68 -9.28 5.91
CA ARG A 686 -25.29 -8.28 5.02
C ARG A 686 -26.82 -8.22 5.14
N LYS A 687 -27.36 -8.50 6.33
CA LYS A 687 -28.81 -8.53 6.62
C LYS A 687 -29.22 -7.28 7.40
N PRO A 688 -29.89 -6.29 6.76
CA PRO A 688 -30.39 -5.10 7.46
C PRO A 688 -31.33 -5.45 8.62
N GLU A 689 -32.04 -6.58 8.56
CA GLU A 689 -33.01 -7.01 9.58
C GLU A 689 -32.35 -7.32 10.93
N ARG A 690 -31.02 -7.51 10.97
CA ARG A 690 -30.26 -7.64 12.23
C ARG A 690 -30.15 -6.32 12.98
N TYR A 691 -30.50 -5.20 12.36
CA TYR A 691 -30.50 -3.86 12.92
C TYR A 691 -31.95 -3.42 13.14
N ALA A 692 -32.47 -3.70 14.33
CA ALA A 692 -33.87 -3.42 14.66
C ALA A 692 -34.20 -1.92 14.51
N GLY A 693 -35.10 -1.60 13.57
CA GLY A 693 -35.54 -0.23 13.30
C GLY A 693 -34.62 0.57 12.37
N ILE A 694 -33.73 -0.08 11.62
CA ILE A 694 -32.83 0.58 10.67
C ILE A 694 -33.58 1.34 9.57
N GLU A 695 -34.74 0.84 9.11
CA GLU A 695 -35.57 1.54 8.11
C GLU A 695 -36.19 2.82 8.69
N ALA A 696 -36.61 2.77 9.95
CA ALA A 696 -37.14 3.95 10.64
C ALA A 696 -36.03 5.00 10.84
N LEU A 697 -34.83 4.56 11.21
CA LEU A 697 -33.65 5.43 11.31
C LEU A 697 -33.31 6.07 9.95
N HIS A 698 -33.30 5.27 8.89
CA HIS A 698 -33.03 5.72 7.52
C HIS A 698 -34.01 6.82 7.08
N GLN A 699 -35.30 6.61 7.33
CA GLN A 699 -36.37 7.57 7.04
C GLN A 699 -36.27 8.83 7.91
N GLU A 700 -36.01 8.69 9.21
CA GLU A 700 -35.87 9.82 10.16
C GLU A 700 -34.70 10.73 9.78
N LEU A 701 -33.57 10.13 9.41
CA LEU A 701 -32.37 10.83 8.94
C LEU A 701 -32.49 11.33 7.50
N LYS A 702 -33.52 10.91 6.76
CA LYS A 702 -33.77 11.27 5.36
C LYS A 702 -32.57 10.98 4.45
N LEU A 703 -31.98 9.79 4.59
CA LEU A 703 -30.79 9.40 3.84
C LEU A 703 -31.14 9.03 2.39
N HIS A 704 -30.26 9.41 1.46
CA HIS A 704 -30.32 9.03 0.05
C HIS A 704 -29.52 7.74 -0.21
N CYS A 705 -28.47 7.47 0.57
CA CYS A 705 -27.75 6.20 0.50
C CYS A 705 -28.68 5.04 0.85
N ASP A 706 -28.43 3.85 0.29
CA ASP A 706 -29.24 2.68 0.57
C ASP A 706 -29.08 2.16 2.01
N LEU A 707 -29.97 1.24 2.41
CA LEU A 707 -29.91 0.59 3.72
C LEU A 707 -28.64 -0.23 3.92
N GLU A 708 -28.05 -0.76 2.84
CA GLU A 708 -26.81 -1.53 2.93
C GLU A 708 -25.63 -0.63 3.34
N THR A 709 -25.58 0.58 2.79
CA THR A 709 -24.59 1.61 3.09
C THR A 709 -24.76 2.14 4.51
N LEU A 710 -26.00 2.38 4.94
CA LEU A 710 -26.31 2.74 6.34
C LEU A 710 -25.86 1.63 7.30
N ARG A 711 -26.23 0.38 7.02
CA ARG A 711 -25.82 -0.80 7.79
C ARG A 711 -24.29 -0.89 7.91
N PHE A 712 -23.59 -0.76 6.79
CA PHE A 712 -22.13 -0.74 6.76
C PHE A 712 -21.57 0.35 7.69
N ALA A 713 -22.10 1.57 7.59
CA ALA A 713 -21.65 2.71 8.38
C ALA A 713 -21.91 2.55 9.88
N LEU A 714 -23.04 1.94 10.25
CA LEU A 714 -23.38 1.60 11.63
C LEU A 714 -22.45 0.51 12.18
N ARG A 715 -22.14 -0.52 11.39
CA ARG A 715 -21.24 -1.60 11.83
C ARG A 715 -19.81 -1.13 12.03
N GLU A 716 -19.30 -0.32 11.11
CA GLU A 716 -17.99 0.32 11.24
C GLU A 716 -17.88 1.11 12.55
N GLU A 717 -18.90 1.91 12.87
CA GLU A 717 -18.92 2.68 14.12
C GLU A 717 -19.07 1.79 15.36
N LEU A 718 -19.92 0.76 15.29
CA LEU A 718 -20.08 -0.23 16.36
C LEU A 718 -18.74 -0.90 16.68
N ARG A 719 -18.03 -1.38 15.66
CA ARG A 719 -16.71 -2.00 15.79
C ARG A 719 -15.71 -1.03 16.41
N ALA A 720 -15.67 0.23 15.94
CA ALA A 720 -14.78 1.25 16.49
C ALA A 720 -15.05 1.51 17.99
N ARG A 721 -16.33 1.66 18.38
CA ARG A 721 -16.71 1.87 19.80
C ARG A 721 -16.39 0.67 20.68
N LEU A 722 -16.56 -0.55 20.17
CA LEU A 722 -16.22 -1.78 20.92
C LEU A 722 -14.71 -1.96 21.09
N ARG A 723 -13.89 -1.63 20.07
CA ARG A 723 -12.42 -1.60 20.20
C ARG A 723 -11.98 -0.58 21.23
N ALA A 724 -12.52 0.64 21.17
CA ALA A 724 -12.22 1.69 22.15
C ALA A 724 -12.55 1.29 23.59
N ALA A 725 -13.59 0.49 23.78
CA ALA A 725 -13.97 -0.03 25.09
C ALA A 725 -13.15 -1.26 25.54
N GLY A 726 -12.19 -1.73 24.75
CA GLY A 726 -11.47 -2.98 25.00
C GLY A 726 -12.34 -4.24 24.94
N LYS A 727 -13.56 -4.12 24.40
CA LYS A 727 -14.56 -5.20 24.30
C LYS A 727 -14.46 -5.98 22.99
N LEU A 728 -13.68 -5.48 22.02
CA LEU A 728 -13.37 -6.15 20.77
C LEU A 728 -11.85 -6.37 20.69
N ALA A 729 -11.34 -7.31 21.47
CA ALA A 729 -9.97 -7.77 21.33
C ALA A 729 -9.89 -8.61 20.05
N ASN A 730 -9.65 -7.95 18.92
CA ASN A 730 -9.16 -8.51 17.67
C ASN A 730 -10.12 -9.21 16.70
N LEU A 731 -11.44 -9.03 16.78
CA LEU A 731 -12.29 -9.53 15.69
C LEU A 731 -12.05 -8.73 14.40
N THR A 732 -11.24 -9.28 13.50
CA THR A 732 -11.11 -8.87 12.10
C THR A 732 -12.48 -8.89 11.41
N ASP A 733 -12.75 -7.94 10.53
CA ASP A 733 -14.06 -7.86 9.86
C ASP A 733 -14.11 -8.92 8.76
N LEU A 734 -14.73 -10.07 9.05
CA LEU A 734 -14.85 -11.18 8.10
C LEU A 734 -15.76 -10.89 6.91
N GLN A 735 -16.44 -9.74 6.88
CA GLN A 735 -17.42 -9.43 5.85
C GLN A 735 -17.00 -8.26 4.96
N GLU A 736 -16.41 -7.19 5.50
CA GLU A 736 -16.13 -5.97 4.72
C GLU A 736 -14.65 -5.58 4.68
N ASP A 737 -13.79 -6.23 5.48
CA ASP A 737 -12.34 -6.09 5.29
C ASP A 737 -11.90 -6.98 4.12
N ALA A 738 -12.05 -6.45 2.91
CA ALA A 738 -11.69 -7.12 1.66
C ALA A 738 -10.20 -7.52 1.61
N VAL A 739 -9.34 -6.73 2.25
CA VAL A 739 -7.90 -6.99 2.30
C VAL A 739 -7.62 -8.20 3.20
N PHE A 740 -8.18 -8.21 4.40
CA PHE A 740 -8.05 -9.35 5.32
C PHE A 740 -8.67 -10.63 4.76
N THR A 741 -9.90 -10.57 4.25
CA THR A 741 -10.59 -11.74 3.69
C THR A 741 -9.89 -12.28 2.45
N GLY A 742 -9.32 -11.41 1.60
CA GLY A 742 -8.47 -11.82 0.50
C GLY A 742 -7.17 -12.48 0.95
N ALA A 743 -6.51 -11.91 1.97
CA ALA A 743 -5.32 -12.50 2.59
C ALA A 743 -5.63 -13.87 3.22
N LEU A 744 -6.78 -14.01 3.87
CA LEU A 744 -7.27 -15.25 4.48
C LEU A 744 -7.51 -16.33 3.42
N ARG A 745 -8.13 -15.96 2.28
CA ARG A 745 -8.34 -16.88 1.13
C ARG A 745 -7.01 -17.38 0.55
N GLU A 746 -6.04 -16.48 0.37
CA GLU A 746 -4.72 -16.85 -0.13
C GLU A 746 -3.94 -17.71 0.87
N LEU A 747 -4.04 -17.40 2.16
CA LEU A 747 -3.42 -18.20 3.21
C LEU A 747 -4.04 -19.61 3.28
N ALA A 748 -5.37 -19.71 3.26
CA ALA A 748 -6.08 -20.97 3.30
C ALA A 748 -5.76 -21.84 2.07
N LYS A 749 -5.69 -21.23 0.88
CA LYS A 749 -5.25 -21.90 -0.34
C LYS A 749 -3.83 -22.46 -0.20
N ALA A 750 -2.90 -21.67 0.34
CA ALA A 750 -1.53 -22.11 0.55
C ALA A 750 -1.41 -23.19 1.64
N ALA A 751 -2.29 -23.18 2.64
CA ALA A 751 -2.37 -24.15 3.73
C ALA A 751 -3.21 -25.40 3.40
N GLY A 752 -3.84 -25.47 2.22
CA GLY A 752 -4.74 -26.57 1.85
C GLY A 752 -6.02 -26.64 2.69
N ILE A 753 -6.48 -25.50 3.20
CA ILE A 753 -7.69 -25.39 4.02
C ILE A 753 -8.86 -24.94 3.16
N ASP A 754 -9.96 -25.68 3.24
CA ASP A 754 -11.24 -25.30 2.64
C ASP A 754 -12.03 -24.43 3.62
N LEU A 755 -11.99 -23.11 3.42
CA LEU A 755 -12.72 -22.15 4.25
C LEU A 755 -14.23 -22.42 4.27
N ALA A 756 -14.79 -22.99 3.19
CA ALA A 756 -16.21 -23.30 3.13
C ALA A 756 -16.61 -24.39 4.13
N LYS A 757 -15.68 -25.21 4.63
CA LYS A 757 -15.97 -26.24 5.65
C LYS A 757 -15.89 -25.73 7.09
N ILE A 758 -15.43 -24.50 7.30
CA ILE A 758 -15.27 -23.92 8.63
C ILE A 758 -16.51 -23.05 8.93
N PRO A 759 -17.31 -23.38 9.97
CA PRO A 759 -18.54 -22.65 10.29
C PRO A 759 -18.32 -21.15 10.52
N ASP A 760 -17.22 -20.77 11.18
CA ASP A 760 -16.88 -19.38 11.47
C ASP A 760 -16.66 -18.53 10.21
N TYR A 761 -16.35 -19.18 9.09
CA TYR A 761 -16.14 -18.54 7.78
C TYR A 761 -17.34 -18.70 6.84
N ALA A 762 -18.52 -19.08 7.35
CA ALA A 762 -19.71 -19.22 6.54
C ALA A 762 -20.10 -17.94 5.77
N VAL A 763 -19.77 -16.76 6.31
CA VAL A 763 -19.99 -15.45 5.64
C VAL A 763 -19.14 -15.28 4.37
N LEU A 764 -18.04 -16.04 4.22
CA LEU A 764 -17.15 -15.96 3.07
C LEU A 764 -17.61 -16.79 1.86
N ARG A 765 -18.69 -17.56 2.02
CA ARG A 765 -19.26 -18.47 1.01
C ARG A 765 -20.06 -17.77 -0.08
#